data_AF-A0A445FZ88-F1
#
_entry.id   AF-A0A445FZ88-F1
#
_cell.length_a   1.000
_cell.length_b   1.000
_cell.length_c   1.000
_cell.angle_alpha   90.00
_cell.angle_beta   90.00
_cell.angle_gamma   90.00
#
_symmetry.space_group_name_H-M   'P 1'
#
loop_
_entity.id
_entity.type
_entity.pdbx_description
1 polymer ?
#
loop_
_entity_poly.entity_id
_entity_poly.type
_entity_poly.pdbx_seq_one_letter_code
_entity_poly.pdbx_strand_id
1 'polypeptide(L)'
;MDSQTLDSTKLYLTALKTLQSEAPPTPSLPPLPSSIPHSKLIPHTRFLVDAFRHAGPHSHSYFLSHFHSDHYSGLSPSWSRGVIFCSHTTAALLRRILHIPAAFIVPLPLRQPLRIDGAHVTLLDANHCPGAVQFLFSVPRATADAAALRYVHTGDFRFCNSMVSEPALAPFVGADAVFLDTTYCNPKFVFPSQEESIDYVASVVESVERECEHNSSDKVLFLVATYVIGKEKILLELARRFKRKIHVDARKMEVLRVLGYGENGEFTEDGKESNIHVVGWNLLGETWPYFRPNFVRMKEVMAERGGSYSKVVGFVPTGWTYEVKRNRFAVKSKDLFKIHLVPYSEHSNYDELREYVKFLKPKRVVPTVGLDVEKSDSKHADKMRKYFARLVDETANKQDFLRGFLRDPGEKGEAGFKAEKVVSDALGPGQDMEEEEINALKKTEGDMGIGPVVAVGLSSFMEETYAQDPTLLNDEEKEKIIQELTFCLPTWVTRNQLLDLISISGSNVIEAVSNFYERETEFHEQVISCQTPVSTSKCCSLNGMDSLAKPCLNTNNTGKNIDIFPSQDSKLTNLRHTVPSPISPAKRKRSTDSKQNKKAKVKAKSEPSGSKQATITRFFSKVIPEMPGGTQSDNSEPKLDQSSKVEDLLPTDDGQMYKDEIDQFMQIINGTESLKKYAITIIEKTKGDINKALDIYYGNSENLGEKQISVQVESKIDRPVVKKHASEELRIVPDIFDQKVLKDNVDATHLSLPPEKYNPKEHACWRDGQPAPYLHIARTFNLLEGEKGRIKATSLLCNMFRSLLALSPADVLPAVYLCTNKIAADHENKELNIGGSLVTAALEEACGTNRLKIREMFNKFGDLGDVAQECRQTQRLLAPPTPLLIKDVFSALQKISVQTGSRSTSRKKGIIVHLMRSCREKEMKFLVRTLVRNLRIGAMLRTVLPALAHAVAMNSCPTLHQEGTAENIKEKLQVLSMAVVEAYNILPNLDLIVPSLMNQGIDFSVSSLSMVPGIPIKPMLAKITNGIPQALKLFENKAFTCEYKYDGQRAQIHKLVDGSIRVFSRNGDESTSRFPDLIDIIKESSKPVASTFIMDAEIVGIDRKNGYRIMSFQELSSRGRGGKDTLVTSESIKVDICIFVFDIMFANGEQ
;
A
#
# COMPACT_ATOMS: atom_id res chain seq x y z
N MET A 1 -38.72 35.19 18.23
CA MET A 1 -39.00 33.93 17.51
C MET A 1 -38.01 32.93 18.02
N ASP A 2 -38.48 31.97 18.80
CA ASP A 2 -37.62 31.24 19.72
C ASP A 2 -36.94 30.08 18.99
N SER A 3 -35.61 30.04 19.04
CA SER A 3 -34.85 28.95 18.44
C SER A 3 -35.19 27.64 19.15
N GLN A 4 -35.79 26.69 18.44
CA GLN A 4 -36.05 25.35 18.97
C GLN A 4 -34.75 24.80 19.57
N THR A 5 -34.79 24.57 20.88
CA THR A 5 -33.67 24.02 21.63
C THR A 5 -33.90 22.51 21.75
N LEU A 6 -33.03 21.76 21.09
CA LEU A 6 -33.05 20.31 21.03
C LEU A 6 -32.12 19.75 22.12
N ASP A 7 -32.68 18.93 22.99
CA ASP A 7 -31.96 18.15 23.99
C ASP A 7 -31.85 16.71 23.46
N SER A 8 -30.64 16.29 23.12
CA SER A 8 -30.35 14.95 22.57
C SER A 8 -30.78 13.83 23.50
N THR A 9 -30.69 14.03 24.82
CA THR A 9 -31.01 13.02 25.82
C THR A 9 -32.52 12.91 26.01
N LYS A 10 -33.24 14.03 26.02
CA LYS A 10 -34.71 14.04 26.00
C LYS A 10 -35.27 13.42 24.73
N LEU A 11 -34.70 13.74 23.56
CA LEU A 11 -35.05 13.13 22.27
C LEU A 11 -34.77 11.62 22.27
N TYR A 12 -33.58 11.20 22.71
CA TYR A 12 -33.19 9.79 22.83
C TYR A 12 -34.13 8.98 23.74
N LEU A 13 -34.44 9.50 24.94
CA LEU A 13 -35.39 8.86 25.87
C LEU A 13 -36.82 8.81 25.31
N THR A 14 -37.21 9.77 24.47
CA THR A 14 -38.51 9.76 23.78
C THR A 14 -38.54 8.69 22.68
N ALA A 15 -37.44 8.54 21.93
CA ALA A 15 -37.28 7.53 20.90
C ALA A 15 -37.26 6.10 21.48
N LEU A 16 -36.57 5.88 22.61
CA LEU A 16 -36.60 4.60 23.33
C LEU A 16 -38.03 4.24 23.81
N LYS A 17 -38.78 5.19 24.37
CA LYS A 17 -40.20 4.99 24.76
C LYS A 17 -41.14 4.71 23.58
N THR A 18 -40.72 5.00 22.35
CA THR A 18 -41.46 4.67 21.13
C THR A 18 -41.19 3.22 20.68
N LEU A 19 -40.23 2.53 21.30
CA LEU A 19 -39.79 1.17 20.96
C LEU A 19 -39.90 0.16 22.12
N GLN A 20 -40.02 0.62 23.37
CA GLN A 20 -40.07 -0.22 24.58
C GLN A 20 -41.10 0.29 25.60
N SER A 21 -41.77 -0.63 26.29
CA SER A 21 -42.89 -0.31 27.21
C SER A 21 -42.47 0.20 28.59
N GLU A 22 -41.20 0.04 28.97
CA GLU A 22 -40.66 0.55 30.23
C GLU A 22 -39.35 1.32 29.96
N ALA A 23 -39.12 2.40 30.70
CA ALA A 23 -37.96 3.26 30.50
C ALA A 23 -36.87 2.95 31.55
N PRO A 24 -35.62 2.62 31.14
CA PRO A 24 -34.53 2.41 32.08
C PRO A 24 -34.15 3.72 32.80
N PRO A 25 -33.67 3.65 34.06
CA PRO A 25 -33.28 4.83 34.82
C PRO A 25 -32.03 5.48 34.19
N THR A 26 -32.05 6.81 34.05
CA THR A 26 -30.94 7.59 33.45
C THR A 26 -29.68 7.57 34.31
N PRO A 27 -28.56 6.99 33.84
CA PRO A 27 -27.25 7.21 34.43
C PRO A 27 -26.70 8.57 33.98
N SER A 28 -25.76 9.14 34.75
CA SER A 28 -24.92 10.23 34.25
C SER A 28 -24.02 9.72 33.11
N LEU A 29 -23.87 10.50 32.04
CA LEU A 29 -23.07 10.10 30.88
C LEU A 29 -21.59 9.87 31.28
N PRO A 30 -21.03 8.64 31.13
CA PRO A 30 -19.63 8.36 31.45
C PRO A 30 -18.65 9.27 30.69
N PRO A 31 -17.40 9.41 31.15
CA PRO A 31 -16.39 10.19 30.44
C PRO A 31 -16.18 9.69 29.00
N LEU A 32 -15.83 10.59 28.09
CA LEU A 32 -15.52 10.24 26.70
C LEU A 32 -14.23 9.38 26.66
N PRO A 33 -14.26 8.18 26.06
CA PRO A 33 -13.08 7.32 25.97
C PRO A 33 -12.05 7.89 24.98
N SER A 34 -10.76 7.75 25.31
CA SER A 34 -9.63 8.21 24.50
C SER A 34 -9.41 7.43 23.19
N SER A 35 -10.26 6.45 22.88
CA SER A 35 -10.29 5.69 21.63
C SER A 35 -11.17 6.33 20.54
N ILE A 36 -11.81 7.47 20.81
CA ILE A 36 -12.55 8.24 19.81
C ILE A 36 -11.54 9.10 19.01
N PRO A 37 -11.49 9.01 17.67
CA PRO A 37 -10.61 9.84 16.86
C PRO A 37 -10.89 11.34 17.06
N HIS A 38 -9.84 12.13 17.29
CA HIS A 38 -9.98 13.59 17.47
C HIS A 38 -10.62 14.30 16.27
N SER A 39 -10.50 13.76 15.06
CA SER A 39 -11.15 14.28 13.84
C SER A 39 -12.66 14.04 13.77
N LYS A 40 -13.23 13.23 14.69
CA LYS A 40 -14.63 12.80 14.71
C LYS A 40 -15.43 13.35 15.90
N LEU A 41 -14.78 14.09 16.82
CA LEU A 41 -15.36 14.67 18.03
C LEU A 41 -15.21 16.19 18.02
N ILE A 42 -16.33 16.93 18.14
CA ILE A 42 -16.28 18.40 18.23
C ILE A 42 -15.83 18.80 19.65
N PRO A 43 -14.72 19.56 19.82
CA PRO A 43 -14.17 19.87 21.13
C PRO A 43 -15.15 20.63 22.04
N HIS A 44 -15.05 20.38 23.34
CA HIS A 44 -15.93 20.91 24.39
C HIS A 44 -17.42 20.50 24.26
N THR A 45 -17.73 19.51 23.41
CA THR A 45 -19.07 18.90 23.29
C THR A 45 -18.98 17.37 23.45
N ARG A 46 -20.10 16.67 23.32
CA ARG A 46 -20.16 15.22 23.09
C ARG A 46 -20.58 14.86 21.65
N PHE A 47 -20.51 15.82 20.71
CA PHE A 47 -20.96 15.64 19.33
C PHE A 47 -20.00 14.75 18.54
N LEU A 48 -20.54 13.64 18.03
CA LEU A 48 -19.80 12.66 17.26
C LEU A 48 -20.23 12.72 15.79
N VAL A 49 -19.35 13.19 14.92
CA VAL A 49 -19.63 13.36 13.48
C VAL A 49 -19.09 12.17 12.70
N ASP A 50 -19.94 11.51 11.92
CA ASP A 50 -19.57 10.37 11.05
C ASP A 50 -18.82 9.24 11.78
N ALA A 51 -19.22 8.96 13.03
CA ALA A 51 -18.45 8.16 14.00
C ALA A 51 -19.23 6.94 14.56
N PHE A 52 -20.23 6.44 13.85
CA PHE A 52 -21.19 5.45 14.36
C PHE A 52 -20.55 4.12 14.81
N ARG A 53 -19.37 3.75 14.28
CA ARG A 53 -18.56 2.62 14.79
C ARG A 53 -18.06 2.80 16.24
N HIS A 54 -17.95 4.03 16.72
CA HIS A 54 -17.51 4.35 18.09
C HIS A 54 -18.68 4.57 19.06
N ALA A 55 -19.92 4.39 18.59
CA ALA A 55 -21.13 4.70 19.36
C ALA A 55 -21.29 3.82 20.61
N GLY A 56 -21.52 4.47 21.75
CA GLY A 56 -21.69 3.84 23.05
C GLY A 56 -22.29 4.81 24.09
N PRO A 57 -22.39 4.41 25.36
CA PRO A 57 -23.16 5.13 26.39
C PRO A 57 -22.60 6.51 26.78
N HIS A 58 -21.50 6.97 26.16
CA HIS A 58 -20.85 8.24 26.43
C HIS A 58 -21.38 9.40 25.57
N SER A 59 -22.27 9.16 24.59
CA SER A 59 -22.96 10.22 23.86
C SER A 59 -24.30 9.76 23.30
N HIS A 60 -25.27 10.68 23.27
CA HIS A 60 -26.55 10.53 22.57
C HIS A 60 -26.61 11.37 21.28
N SER A 61 -25.55 12.10 20.93
CA SER A 61 -25.57 13.21 19.97
C SER A 61 -24.68 12.92 18.76
N TYR A 62 -25.23 12.25 17.75
CA TYR A 62 -24.51 11.82 16.55
C TYR A 62 -24.92 12.64 15.33
N PHE A 63 -23.96 12.97 14.48
CA PHE A 63 -24.17 13.77 13.27
C PHE A 63 -23.71 12.98 12.05
N LEU A 64 -24.52 12.93 10.99
CA LEU A 64 -24.16 12.30 9.71
C LEU A 64 -24.08 13.38 8.61
N SER A 65 -22.89 13.61 8.08
CA SER A 65 -22.65 14.63 7.05
C SER A 65 -23.30 14.26 5.71
N HIS A 66 -23.20 13.00 5.28
CA HIS A 66 -23.71 12.55 3.99
C HIS A 66 -23.92 11.02 3.92
N PHE A 67 -24.54 10.55 2.84
CA PHE A 67 -24.99 9.16 2.70
C PHE A 67 -23.95 8.24 1.99
N HIS A 68 -22.68 8.22 2.42
CA HIS A 68 -21.68 7.21 1.99
C HIS A 68 -21.34 6.22 3.10
N SER A 69 -20.98 4.99 2.71
CA SER A 69 -20.99 3.81 3.59
C SER A 69 -19.83 3.73 4.57
N ASP A 70 -18.78 4.52 4.38
CA ASP A 70 -17.70 4.80 5.32
C ASP A 70 -18.07 5.88 6.36
N HIS A 71 -19.03 6.76 6.07
CA HIS A 71 -19.52 7.79 7.00
C HIS A 71 -20.70 7.30 7.85
N TYR A 72 -21.67 6.58 7.27
CA TYR A 72 -22.76 5.95 8.05
C TYR A 72 -22.43 4.55 8.61
N SER A 73 -21.19 4.08 8.45
CA SER A 73 -20.71 2.79 8.94
C SER A 73 -20.99 2.58 10.44
N GLY A 74 -21.84 1.62 10.78
CA GLY A 74 -22.29 1.32 12.15
C GLY A 74 -23.77 1.60 12.41
N LEU A 75 -24.48 2.27 11.49
CA LEU A 75 -25.94 2.40 11.51
C LEU A 75 -26.67 1.12 11.05
N SER A 76 -27.90 0.95 11.53
CA SER A 76 -28.82 -0.15 11.18
C SER A 76 -30.28 0.17 11.55
N PRO A 77 -31.27 -0.58 11.04
CA PRO A 77 -32.64 -0.63 11.57
C PRO A 77 -32.78 -1.07 13.03
N SER A 78 -31.75 -1.69 13.62
CA SER A 78 -31.67 -1.92 15.06
C SER A 78 -31.10 -0.73 15.85
N TRP A 79 -30.69 0.35 15.17
CA TRP A 79 -30.01 1.48 15.78
C TRP A 79 -30.83 2.09 16.91
N SER A 80 -30.20 2.13 18.09
CA SER A 80 -30.80 2.54 19.35
C SER A 80 -29.75 3.13 20.31
N ARG A 81 -28.63 3.64 19.78
CA ARG A 81 -27.49 4.17 20.58
C ARG A 81 -27.48 5.70 20.74
N GLY A 82 -28.37 6.42 20.07
CA GLY A 82 -28.47 7.88 20.14
C GLY A 82 -29.29 8.49 19.01
N VAL A 83 -29.40 9.82 19.01
CA VAL A 83 -30.08 10.62 17.98
C VAL A 83 -29.11 10.94 16.84
N ILE A 84 -29.61 10.86 15.60
CA ILE A 84 -28.87 11.11 14.36
C ILE A 84 -29.36 12.41 13.74
N PHE A 85 -28.53 13.45 13.85
CA PHE A 85 -28.73 14.76 13.24
C PHE A 85 -28.13 14.78 11.82
N CYS A 86 -28.93 15.11 10.80
CA CYS A 86 -28.48 15.13 9.40
C CYS A 86 -29.39 16.01 8.53
N SER A 87 -29.05 16.19 7.25
CA SER A 87 -29.92 16.91 6.31
C SER A 87 -31.24 16.17 6.05
N HIS A 88 -32.27 16.88 5.58
CA HIS A 88 -33.57 16.29 5.23
C HIS A 88 -33.46 15.16 4.18
N THR A 89 -32.61 15.34 3.16
CA THR A 89 -32.34 14.32 2.13
C THR A 89 -31.62 13.10 2.71
N THR A 90 -30.59 13.31 3.54
CA THR A 90 -29.89 12.22 4.23
C THR A 90 -30.82 11.47 5.17
N ALA A 91 -31.69 12.15 5.91
CA ALA A 91 -32.72 11.54 6.76
C ALA A 91 -33.71 10.67 5.96
N ALA A 92 -34.12 11.13 4.77
CA ALA A 92 -34.98 10.35 3.88
C ALA A 92 -34.28 9.07 3.36
N LEU A 93 -32.99 9.17 3.01
CA LEU A 93 -32.17 8.01 2.61
C LEU A 93 -31.95 7.03 3.76
N LEU A 94 -31.63 7.51 4.98
CA LEU A 94 -31.56 6.67 6.18
C LEU A 94 -32.86 5.89 6.41
N ARG A 95 -34.02 6.56 6.31
CA ARG A 95 -35.33 5.93 6.56
C ARG A 95 -35.79 5.00 5.44
N ARG A 96 -35.52 5.30 4.16
CA ARG A 96 -36.03 4.51 3.01
C ARG A 96 -35.05 3.48 2.45
N ILE A 97 -33.74 3.69 2.59
CA ILE A 97 -32.69 2.83 1.99
C ILE A 97 -31.93 2.03 3.06
N LEU A 98 -31.73 2.58 4.26
CA LEU A 98 -31.15 1.86 5.41
C LEU A 98 -32.17 1.55 6.51
N HIS A 99 -33.46 1.78 6.28
CA HIS A 99 -34.60 1.52 7.18
C HIS A 99 -34.43 1.93 8.65
N ILE A 100 -33.59 2.94 8.94
CA ILE A 100 -33.28 3.40 10.31
C ILE A 100 -34.59 3.83 11.02
N PRO A 101 -34.82 3.51 12.32
CA PRO A 101 -36.05 3.87 13.01
C PRO A 101 -36.21 5.38 13.06
N ALA A 102 -37.32 5.88 12.49
CA ALA A 102 -37.54 7.32 12.31
C ALA A 102 -37.48 8.14 13.62
N ALA A 103 -37.78 7.51 14.77
CA ALA A 103 -37.70 8.14 16.09
C ALA A 103 -36.29 8.60 16.48
N PHE A 104 -35.23 7.97 15.94
CA PHE A 104 -33.84 8.40 16.18
C PHE A 104 -33.30 9.36 15.12
N ILE A 105 -34.04 9.66 14.04
CA ILE A 105 -33.58 10.52 12.95
C ILE A 105 -34.16 11.93 13.14
N VAL A 106 -33.31 12.92 13.32
CA VAL A 106 -33.72 14.33 13.39
C VAL A 106 -33.19 15.07 12.15
N PRO A 107 -34.05 15.30 11.13
CA PRO A 107 -33.68 16.09 9.97
C PRO A 107 -33.55 17.57 10.36
N LEU A 108 -32.44 18.18 9.97
CA LEU A 108 -32.15 19.59 10.22
C LEU A 108 -32.27 20.41 8.91
N PRO A 109 -32.81 21.64 8.96
CA PRO A 109 -32.86 22.56 7.83
C PRO A 109 -31.47 23.09 7.47
N LEU A 110 -31.27 23.45 6.20
CA LEU A 110 -30.07 24.16 5.74
C LEU A 110 -30.14 25.65 6.12
N ARG A 111 -28.98 26.28 6.34
CA ARG A 111 -28.76 27.72 6.61
C ARG A 111 -29.40 28.29 7.89
N GLN A 112 -30.28 27.54 8.56
CA GLN A 112 -30.93 27.95 9.80
C GLN A 112 -30.14 27.44 11.03
N PRO A 113 -29.73 28.32 11.95
CA PRO A 113 -29.08 27.90 13.20
C PRO A 113 -30.10 27.32 14.18
N LEU A 114 -29.83 26.12 14.68
CA LEU A 114 -30.61 25.47 15.74
C LEU A 114 -29.73 25.24 16.97
N ARG A 115 -30.34 25.22 18.17
CA ARG A 115 -29.60 25.02 19.42
C ARG A 115 -29.70 23.56 19.83
N ILE A 116 -28.58 22.84 19.88
CA ILE A 116 -28.49 21.43 20.25
C ILE A 116 -27.56 21.32 21.46
N ASP A 117 -28.00 20.68 22.55
CA ASP A 117 -27.21 20.46 23.78
C ASP A 117 -26.46 21.72 24.29
N GLY A 118 -27.07 22.90 24.10
CA GLY A 118 -26.54 24.21 24.49
C GLY A 118 -25.74 24.96 23.41
N ALA A 119 -25.14 24.25 22.43
CA ALA A 119 -24.40 24.82 21.30
C ALA A 119 -25.31 25.16 20.11
N HIS A 120 -24.89 26.08 19.24
CA HIS A 120 -25.58 26.35 17.97
C HIS A 120 -24.99 25.52 16.83
N VAL A 121 -25.84 24.93 16.01
CA VAL A 121 -25.48 24.13 14.84
C VAL A 121 -26.23 24.63 13.61
N THR A 122 -25.52 24.86 12.52
CA THR A 122 -26.08 25.21 11.20
C THR A 122 -25.56 24.23 10.15
N LEU A 123 -26.41 23.80 9.21
CA LEU A 123 -26.01 22.96 8.08
C LEU A 123 -25.85 23.81 6.82
N LEU A 124 -24.79 23.57 6.06
CA LEU A 124 -24.60 24.10 4.70
C LEU A 124 -24.43 22.97 3.71
N ASP A 125 -24.79 23.21 2.45
CA ASP A 125 -24.55 22.24 1.37
C ASP A 125 -23.03 22.01 1.16
N ALA A 126 -22.61 20.75 0.98
CA ALA A 126 -21.21 20.38 0.78
C ALA A 126 -20.81 20.26 -0.71
N ASN A 127 -21.76 20.37 -1.65
CA ASN A 127 -21.58 20.19 -3.10
C ASN A 127 -20.92 18.85 -3.50
N HIS A 128 -20.94 17.87 -2.59
CA HIS A 128 -20.36 16.54 -2.76
C HIS A 128 -21.38 15.58 -3.41
N CYS A 129 -22.41 15.19 -2.67
CA CYS A 129 -23.54 14.42 -3.17
C CYS A 129 -24.86 15.04 -2.68
N PRO A 130 -26.02 14.76 -3.31
CA PRO A 130 -27.30 15.24 -2.81
C PRO A 130 -27.52 14.89 -1.34
N GLY A 131 -27.83 15.90 -0.52
CA GLY A 131 -27.97 15.76 0.93
C GLY A 131 -26.69 15.84 1.76
N ALA A 132 -25.50 15.95 1.14
CA ALA A 132 -24.24 16.13 1.85
C ALA A 132 -24.13 17.52 2.46
N VAL A 133 -23.71 17.61 3.73
CA VAL A 133 -23.64 18.87 4.48
C VAL A 133 -22.35 19.08 5.25
N GLN A 134 -21.92 20.34 5.23
CA GLN A 134 -20.93 20.90 6.15
C GLN A 134 -21.68 21.31 7.43
N PHE A 135 -21.13 20.97 8.60
CA PHE A 135 -21.67 21.40 9.89
C PHE A 135 -20.88 22.59 10.45
N LEU A 136 -21.60 23.62 10.88
CA LEU A 136 -21.06 24.81 11.52
C LEU A 136 -21.47 24.81 13.00
N PHE A 137 -20.50 24.70 13.91
CA PHE A 137 -20.74 24.61 15.36
C PHE A 137 -20.23 25.87 16.07
N SER A 138 -21.10 26.56 16.80
CA SER A 138 -20.73 27.62 17.74
C SER A 138 -20.99 27.14 19.17
N VAL A 139 -19.91 26.90 19.91
CA VAL A 139 -19.92 26.25 21.23
C VAL A 139 -19.61 27.28 22.33
N PRO A 140 -20.51 27.49 23.31
CA PRO A 140 -20.26 28.41 24.42
C PRO A 140 -19.02 28.05 25.24
N ARG A 141 -18.36 29.06 25.82
CA ARG A 141 -17.31 28.88 26.83
C ARG A 141 -17.91 28.89 28.24
N ALA A 142 -17.17 28.34 29.21
CA ALA A 142 -17.61 28.27 30.60
C ALA A 142 -17.68 29.62 31.34
N THR A 143 -16.98 30.65 30.83
CA THR A 143 -17.01 32.03 31.32
C THR A 143 -17.87 32.88 30.39
N ALA A 144 -18.89 33.57 30.93
CA ALA A 144 -19.91 34.26 30.16
C ALA A 144 -19.36 35.31 29.16
N ASP A 145 -18.29 36.01 29.54
CA ASP A 145 -17.70 37.12 28.78
C ASP A 145 -16.77 36.67 27.64
N ALA A 146 -16.54 35.36 27.48
CA ALA A 146 -15.57 34.83 26.51
C ALA A 146 -16.25 34.32 25.23
N ALA A 147 -15.87 34.90 24.09
CA ALA A 147 -16.43 34.59 22.77
C ALA A 147 -16.47 33.07 22.46
N ALA A 148 -17.61 32.63 21.94
CA ALA A 148 -17.89 31.23 21.61
C ALA A 148 -16.84 30.63 20.65
N LEU A 149 -16.56 29.34 20.85
CA LEU A 149 -15.64 28.55 20.01
C LEU A 149 -16.34 28.18 18.70
N ARG A 150 -15.69 28.49 17.58
CA ARG A 150 -16.27 28.29 16.24
C ARG A 150 -15.56 27.14 15.52
N TYR A 151 -16.30 26.12 15.14
CA TYR A 151 -15.79 24.98 14.38
C TYR A 151 -16.56 24.77 13.09
N VAL A 152 -15.83 24.49 12.01
CA VAL A 152 -16.40 24.03 10.73
C VAL A 152 -16.01 22.58 10.54
N HIS A 153 -16.96 21.70 10.25
CA HIS A 153 -16.68 20.33 9.83
C HIS A 153 -17.25 20.11 8.44
N THR A 154 -16.38 20.01 7.43
CA THR A 154 -16.82 19.97 6.02
C THR A 154 -17.61 18.70 5.69
N GLY A 155 -17.41 17.61 6.44
CA GLY A 155 -17.67 16.29 5.89
C GLY A 155 -16.76 16.07 4.70
N ASP A 156 -17.25 15.38 3.68
CA ASP A 156 -16.62 15.33 2.37
C ASP A 156 -17.30 16.39 1.48
N PHE A 157 -16.49 17.21 0.79
CA PHE A 157 -17.00 18.44 0.16
C PHE A 157 -16.22 18.85 -1.11
N ARG A 158 -16.94 19.46 -2.07
CA ARG A 158 -16.34 20.15 -3.23
C ARG A 158 -16.51 21.65 -3.07
N PHE A 159 -15.46 22.35 -2.66
CA PHE A 159 -15.46 23.80 -2.64
C PHE A 159 -15.82 24.38 -4.02
N CYS A 160 -16.62 25.44 -4.00
CA CYS A 160 -16.93 26.25 -5.17
C CYS A 160 -17.16 27.70 -4.72
N ASN A 161 -16.88 28.66 -5.61
CA ASN A 161 -16.82 30.08 -5.23
C ASN A 161 -18.14 30.67 -4.69
N SER A 162 -19.29 30.05 -4.96
CA SER A 162 -20.56 30.46 -4.34
C SER A 162 -20.60 30.24 -2.82
N MET A 163 -19.80 29.32 -2.26
CA MET A 163 -19.67 29.13 -0.81
C MET A 163 -19.05 30.34 -0.11
N VAL A 164 -18.21 31.13 -0.80
CA VAL A 164 -17.61 32.37 -0.25
C VAL A 164 -18.68 33.41 0.07
N SER A 165 -19.78 33.41 -0.69
CA SER A 165 -20.91 34.33 -0.55
C SER A 165 -22.02 33.82 0.37
N GLU A 166 -21.87 32.64 0.99
CA GLU A 166 -22.90 32.03 1.85
C GLU A 166 -23.00 32.74 3.21
N PRO A 167 -24.09 33.45 3.53
CA PRO A 167 -24.15 34.33 4.70
C PRO A 167 -24.01 33.59 6.04
N ALA A 168 -24.38 32.30 6.10
CA ALA A 168 -24.20 31.48 7.29
C ALA A 168 -22.75 30.99 7.48
N LEU A 169 -21.89 31.04 6.44
CA LEU A 169 -20.47 30.69 6.54
C LEU A 169 -19.60 31.87 6.96
N ALA A 170 -19.96 33.11 6.60
CA ALA A 170 -19.20 34.31 6.93
C ALA A 170 -18.90 34.48 8.45
N PRO A 171 -19.81 34.16 9.39
CA PRO A 171 -19.53 34.15 10.83
C PRO A 171 -18.46 33.15 11.29
N PHE A 172 -17.94 32.28 10.40
CA PHE A 172 -16.91 31.29 10.69
C PHE A 172 -15.52 31.65 10.12
N VAL A 173 -15.37 32.83 9.50
CA VAL A 173 -14.03 33.36 9.19
C VAL A 173 -13.25 33.61 10.49
N GLY A 174 -12.04 33.06 10.59
CA GLY A 174 -11.25 32.98 11.81
C GLY A 174 -11.66 31.86 12.77
N ALA A 175 -12.29 30.78 12.29
CA ALA A 175 -12.70 29.62 13.11
C ALA A 175 -11.56 29.02 13.93
N ASP A 176 -11.86 28.51 15.12
CA ASP A 176 -10.90 27.91 16.05
C ASP A 176 -10.35 26.57 15.55
N ALA A 177 -11.13 25.85 14.73
CA ALA A 177 -10.66 24.75 13.89
C ALA A 177 -11.57 24.51 12.67
N VAL A 178 -10.97 24.07 11.56
CA VAL A 178 -11.69 23.45 10.43
C VAL A 178 -11.31 21.97 10.35
N PHE A 179 -12.30 21.10 10.46
CA PHE A 179 -12.19 19.66 10.18
C PHE A 179 -12.44 19.49 8.67
N LEU A 180 -11.37 19.15 7.94
CA LEU A 180 -11.27 19.35 6.50
C LEU A 180 -11.11 18.03 5.73
N ASP A 181 -11.96 17.81 4.74
CA ASP A 181 -11.77 16.78 3.70
C ASP A 181 -10.36 16.88 3.14
N THR A 182 -9.61 15.80 3.28
CA THR A 182 -8.20 15.74 2.96
C THR A 182 -7.89 14.68 1.90
N THR A 183 -8.94 14.12 1.27
CA THR A 183 -8.90 13.03 0.27
C THR A 183 -7.91 13.28 -0.87
N TYR A 184 -7.89 14.51 -1.40
CA TYR A 184 -6.94 14.92 -2.44
C TYR A 184 -5.97 16.03 -1.98
N CYS A 185 -5.61 16.06 -0.70
CA CYS A 185 -4.65 17.02 -0.14
C CYS A 185 -3.19 16.69 -0.55
N ASN A 186 -2.89 16.80 -1.85
CA ASN A 186 -1.56 16.64 -2.41
C ASN A 186 -1.40 17.41 -3.75
N PRO A 187 -0.31 18.16 -3.98
CA PRO A 187 -0.09 18.94 -5.21
C PRO A 187 -0.19 18.18 -6.56
N LYS A 188 -0.15 16.84 -6.55
CA LYS A 188 -0.36 16.03 -7.76
C LYS A 188 -1.84 15.95 -8.20
N PHE A 189 -2.78 16.34 -7.35
CA PHE A 189 -4.23 16.21 -7.56
C PHE A 189 -4.83 17.58 -7.90
N VAL A 190 -4.55 18.04 -9.12
CA VAL A 190 -5.17 19.21 -9.74
C VAL A 190 -5.89 18.70 -10.98
N PHE A 191 -7.14 18.28 -10.80
CA PHE A 191 -7.99 17.75 -11.87
C PHE A 191 -9.03 18.79 -12.33
N PRO A 192 -9.59 18.64 -13.55
CA PRO A 192 -10.62 19.51 -14.13
C PRO A 192 -11.82 19.82 -13.22
N SER A 193 -12.59 20.83 -13.64
CA SER A 193 -13.89 21.13 -13.04
C SER A 193 -14.87 19.97 -13.21
N GLN A 194 -15.97 19.99 -12.44
CA GLN A 194 -17.04 19.00 -12.60
C GLN A 194 -17.72 19.16 -13.95
N GLU A 195 -17.93 20.40 -14.38
CA GLU A 195 -18.53 20.83 -15.64
C GLU A 195 -17.66 20.38 -16.84
N GLU A 196 -16.36 20.70 -16.86
CA GLU A 196 -15.42 20.23 -17.90
C GLU A 196 -15.43 18.71 -18.05
N SER A 197 -15.54 17.99 -16.92
CA SER A 197 -15.58 16.54 -16.89
C SER A 197 -16.92 15.96 -17.37
N ILE A 198 -18.04 16.66 -17.15
CA ILE A 198 -19.36 16.31 -17.66
C ILE A 198 -19.45 16.59 -19.17
N ASP A 199 -19.00 17.76 -19.63
CA ASP A 199 -18.94 18.13 -21.06
C ASP A 199 -18.04 17.18 -21.85
N TYR A 200 -16.95 16.68 -21.26
CA TYR A 200 -16.15 15.63 -21.87
C TYR A 200 -16.96 14.32 -22.08
N VAL A 201 -17.73 13.89 -21.09
CA VAL A 201 -18.58 12.68 -21.22
C VAL A 201 -19.64 12.89 -22.31
N ALA A 202 -20.33 14.04 -22.29
CA ALA A 202 -21.34 14.37 -23.28
C ALA A 202 -20.78 14.45 -24.71
N SER A 203 -19.66 15.17 -24.91
CA SER A 203 -19.03 15.30 -26.24
C SER A 203 -18.49 13.97 -26.78
N VAL A 204 -18.07 13.03 -25.91
CA VAL A 204 -17.72 11.67 -26.33
C VAL A 204 -18.95 10.88 -26.78
N VAL A 205 -20.08 10.95 -26.07
CA VAL A 205 -21.34 10.31 -26.52
C VAL A 205 -21.75 10.88 -27.87
N GLU A 206 -21.82 12.21 -27.98
CA GLU A 206 -22.21 12.96 -29.19
C GLU A 206 -21.34 12.63 -30.40
N SER A 207 -20.01 12.57 -30.22
CA SER A 207 -19.08 12.20 -31.29
C SER A 207 -19.18 10.72 -31.69
N VAL A 208 -19.51 9.83 -30.75
CA VAL A 208 -19.60 8.39 -30.99
C VAL A 208 -20.94 7.98 -31.63
N GLU A 209 -22.04 8.69 -31.34
CA GLU A 209 -23.30 8.50 -32.06
C GLU A 209 -23.17 9.04 -33.51
N ARG A 210 -22.58 10.24 -33.71
CA ARG A 210 -22.26 10.76 -35.06
C ARG A 210 -21.31 9.86 -35.88
N GLU A 211 -20.33 9.20 -35.24
CA GLU A 211 -19.50 8.16 -35.88
C GLU A 211 -20.35 7.00 -36.45
N CYS A 212 -21.46 6.65 -35.81
CA CYS A 212 -22.29 5.49 -36.16
C CYS A 212 -23.49 5.82 -37.06
N GLU A 213 -23.99 7.05 -37.07
CA GLU A 213 -25.03 7.50 -38.02
C GLU A 213 -24.61 7.29 -39.49
N HIS A 214 -23.31 7.40 -39.78
CA HIS A 214 -22.72 7.17 -41.11
C HIS A 214 -22.67 5.68 -41.50
N ASN A 215 -22.75 4.76 -40.53
CA ASN A 215 -22.76 3.32 -40.70
C ASN A 215 -24.12 2.75 -40.25
N SER A 216 -25.12 2.71 -41.13
CA SER A 216 -26.53 2.38 -40.81
C SER A 216 -26.80 1.02 -40.11
N SER A 217 -25.78 0.18 -39.91
CA SER A 217 -25.83 -1.07 -39.13
C SER A 217 -25.25 -0.97 -37.70
N ASP A 218 -24.54 0.10 -37.34
CA ASP A 218 -23.83 0.21 -36.07
C ASP A 218 -24.71 0.79 -34.95
N LYS A 219 -24.76 0.11 -33.81
CA LYS A 219 -25.41 0.60 -32.58
C LYS A 219 -24.44 0.60 -31.40
N VAL A 220 -24.45 1.67 -30.62
CA VAL A 220 -23.55 1.86 -29.49
C VAL A 220 -24.27 1.72 -28.16
N LEU A 221 -23.64 0.99 -27.23
CA LEU A 221 -24.03 0.88 -25.83
C LEU A 221 -23.09 1.74 -24.97
N PHE A 222 -23.64 2.70 -24.23
CA PHE A 222 -22.89 3.54 -23.29
C PHE A 222 -23.09 3.03 -21.86
N LEU A 223 -22.00 2.85 -21.11
CA LEU A 223 -22.00 2.35 -19.73
C LEU A 223 -21.38 3.39 -18.79
N VAL A 224 -22.15 3.94 -17.86
CA VAL A 224 -21.66 4.94 -16.89
C VAL A 224 -21.47 4.27 -15.53
N ALA A 225 -20.22 4.15 -15.06
CA ALA A 225 -19.92 3.54 -13.77
C ALA A 225 -20.21 4.50 -12.61
N THR A 226 -21.06 4.07 -11.66
CA THR A 226 -21.40 4.86 -10.46
C THR A 226 -21.36 4.02 -9.19
N TYR A 227 -21.41 4.72 -8.05
CA TYR A 227 -21.80 4.17 -6.75
C TYR A 227 -23.23 4.63 -6.39
N VAL A 228 -23.64 4.40 -5.14
CA VAL A 228 -25.02 4.59 -4.64
C VAL A 228 -25.53 6.02 -4.89
N ILE A 229 -24.70 7.04 -4.62
CA ILE A 229 -25.05 8.47 -4.74
C ILE A 229 -23.79 9.33 -4.93
N GLY A 230 -23.80 10.32 -5.83
CA GLY A 230 -22.74 11.30 -6.09
C GLY A 230 -22.57 11.69 -7.56
N LYS A 231 -22.84 10.75 -8.48
CA LYS A 231 -22.63 10.93 -9.94
C LYS A 231 -23.83 11.52 -10.68
N GLU A 232 -24.89 11.91 -9.98
CA GLU A 232 -26.18 12.29 -10.59
C GLU A 232 -26.05 13.49 -11.52
N LYS A 233 -25.12 14.44 -11.27
CA LYS A 233 -24.84 15.56 -12.19
C LYS A 233 -24.51 15.09 -13.62
N ILE A 234 -23.73 14.00 -13.76
CA ILE A 234 -23.39 13.40 -15.07
C ILE A 234 -24.64 12.79 -15.71
N LEU A 235 -25.44 12.06 -14.94
CA LEU A 235 -26.61 11.33 -15.44
C LEU A 235 -27.71 12.28 -15.90
N LEU A 236 -28.00 13.32 -15.11
CA LEU A 236 -29.00 14.34 -15.41
C LEU A 236 -28.60 15.19 -16.62
N GLU A 237 -27.33 15.57 -16.76
CA GLU A 237 -26.87 16.31 -17.94
C GLU A 237 -26.93 15.45 -19.22
N LEU A 238 -26.59 14.15 -19.14
CA LEU A 238 -26.79 13.23 -20.26
C LEU A 238 -28.27 13.11 -20.64
N ALA A 239 -29.17 12.93 -19.66
CA ALA A 239 -30.61 12.85 -19.92
C ALA A 239 -31.13 14.13 -20.58
N ARG A 240 -30.74 15.30 -20.06
CA ARG A 240 -31.13 16.63 -20.54
C ARG A 240 -30.62 16.92 -21.95
N ARG A 241 -29.33 16.65 -22.21
CA ARG A 241 -28.66 17.00 -23.47
C ARG A 241 -29.05 16.07 -24.62
N PHE A 242 -29.22 14.78 -24.34
CA PHE A 242 -29.63 13.79 -25.35
C PHE A 242 -31.15 13.57 -25.41
N LYS A 243 -31.93 14.19 -24.50
CA LYS A 243 -33.40 14.09 -24.40
C LYS A 243 -33.91 12.64 -24.34
N ARG A 244 -33.18 11.78 -23.62
CA ARG A 244 -33.40 10.33 -23.55
C ARG A 244 -33.33 9.85 -22.11
N LYS A 245 -34.12 8.82 -21.79
CA LYS A 245 -34.07 8.18 -20.46
C LYS A 245 -32.70 7.52 -20.24
N ILE A 246 -32.25 7.47 -18.98
CA ILE A 246 -31.06 6.74 -18.54
C ILE A 246 -31.51 5.46 -17.85
N HIS A 247 -31.01 4.30 -18.28
CA HIS A 247 -31.33 3.02 -17.62
C HIS A 247 -30.61 2.92 -16.27
N VAL A 248 -31.35 2.52 -15.24
CA VAL A 248 -30.88 2.18 -13.91
C VAL A 248 -31.48 0.85 -13.45
N ASP A 249 -30.84 0.14 -12.53
CA ASP A 249 -31.47 -0.98 -11.83
C ASP A 249 -32.48 -0.49 -10.76
N ALA A 250 -33.36 -1.38 -10.31
CA ALA A 250 -34.41 -1.06 -9.33
C ALA A 250 -33.89 -0.48 -8.00
N ARG A 251 -32.70 -0.90 -7.53
CA ARG A 251 -32.09 -0.38 -6.29
C ARG A 251 -31.60 1.05 -6.50
N LYS A 252 -30.97 1.34 -7.63
CA LYS A 252 -30.58 2.71 -8.01
C LYS A 252 -31.79 3.59 -8.31
N MET A 253 -32.86 3.04 -8.90
CA MET A 253 -34.11 3.77 -9.12
C MET A 253 -34.78 4.16 -7.80
N GLU A 254 -34.84 3.29 -6.79
CA GLU A 254 -35.40 3.67 -5.49
C GLU A 254 -34.59 4.79 -4.83
N VAL A 255 -33.25 4.76 -4.90
CA VAL A 255 -32.41 5.88 -4.45
C VAL A 255 -32.77 7.16 -5.22
N LEU A 256 -32.92 7.11 -6.54
CA LEU A 256 -33.31 8.27 -7.35
C LEU A 256 -34.72 8.78 -7.04
N ARG A 257 -35.68 7.91 -6.70
CA ARG A 257 -37.01 8.30 -6.19
C ARG A 257 -36.88 9.04 -4.85
N VAL A 258 -36.03 8.58 -3.92
CA VAL A 258 -35.76 9.30 -2.65
C VAL A 258 -35.09 10.66 -2.88
N LEU A 259 -34.32 10.82 -3.95
CA LEU A 259 -33.68 12.08 -4.34
C LEU A 259 -34.58 13.03 -5.15
N GLY A 260 -35.81 12.64 -5.51
CA GLY A 260 -36.73 13.45 -6.31
C GLY A 260 -36.47 13.41 -7.83
N TYR A 261 -35.69 12.43 -8.31
CA TYR A 261 -35.35 12.26 -9.74
C TYR A 261 -36.08 11.08 -10.40
N GLY A 262 -36.67 10.16 -9.63
CA GLY A 262 -37.27 8.94 -10.19
C GLY A 262 -38.65 9.09 -10.82
N GLU A 263 -39.27 10.27 -10.78
CA GLU A 263 -40.66 10.51 -11.21
C GLU A 263 -40.78 11.48 -12.41
N ASN A 264 -39.76 12.29 -12.71
CA ASN A 264 -39.82 13.30 -13.78
C ASN A 264 -39.49 12.73 -15.18
N GLY A 265 -39.20 11.43 -15.28
CA GLY A 265 -39.10 10.69 -16.54
C GLY A 265 -37.71 10.59 -17.18
N GLU A 266 -36.66 11.13 -16.55
CA GLU A 266 -35.26 11.06 -17.04
C GLU A 266 -34.63 9.68 -16.88
N PHE A 267 -35.24 8.78 -16.11
CA PHE A 267 -34.72 7.45 -15.78
C PHE A 267 -35.71 6.33 -16.16
N THR A 268 -35.20 5.12 -16.34
CA THR A 268 -36.01 3.92 -16.61
C THR A 268 -35.39 2.65 -16.04
N GLU A 269 -36.25 1.68 -15.72
CA GLU A 269 -35.86 0.32 -15.34
C GLU A 269 -35.87 -0.65 -16.55
N ASP A 270 -36.37 -0.25 -17.74
CA ASP A 270 -36.30 -1.06 -18.97
C ASP A 270 -35.02 -0.76 -19.78
N GLY A 271 -34.15 -1.78 -19.89
CA GLY A 271 -32.90 -1.73 -20.67
C GLY A 271 -33.06 -1.70 -22.19
N LYS A 272 -34.27 -1.58 -22.71
CA LYS A 272 -34.60 -1.38 -24.14
C LYS A 272 -35.00 0.07 -24.48
N GLU A 273 -35.43 0.87 -23.51
CA GLU A 273 -35.83 2.27 -23.72
C GLU A 273 -34.62 3.22 -23.92
N SER A 274 -33.40 2.75 -23.64
CA SER A 274 -32.17 3.53 -23.72
C SER A 274 -31.01 2.72 -24.32
N ASN A 275 -29.91 3.42 -24.59
CA ASN A 275 -28.58 2.83 -24.75
C ASN A 275 -27.55 3.41 -23.74
N ILE A 276 -27.95 4.32 -22.85
CA ILE A 276 -27.08 4.92 -21.82
C ILE A 276 -27.47 4.31 -20.48
N HIS A 277 -26.65 3.37 -20.00
CA HIS A 277 -26.96 2.52 -18.87
C HIS A 277 -26.00 2.76 -17.70
N VAL A 278 -26.54 3.02 -16.52
CA VAL A 278 -25.77 3.03 -15.27
C VAL A 278 -25.32 1.61 -14.94
N VAL A 279 -24.09 1.48 -14.45
CA VAL A 279 -23.50 0.22 -13.99
C VAL A 279 -22.75 0.41 -12.67
N GLY A 280 -22.74 -0.64 -11.84
CA GLY A 280 -21.97 -0.64 -10.59
C GLY A 280 -20.47 -0.46 -10.82
N TRP A 281 -19.83 0.32 -9.96
CA TRP A 281 -18.45 0.80 -10.06
C TRP A 281 -17.42 -0.18 -10.67
N ASN A 282 -17.34 -1.41 -10.14
CA ASN A 282 -16.34 -2.41 -10.52
C ASN A 282 -16.60 -3.08 -11.88
N LEU A 283 -17.72 -2.80 -12.56
CA LEU A 283 -18.12 -3.49 -13.80
C LEU A 283 -17.16 -3.21 -14.96
N LEU A 284 -16.67 -1.96 -15.08
CA LEU A 284 -15.77 -1.55 -16.16
C LEU A 284 -14.28 -1.85 -15.87
N GLY A 285 -13.90 -2.08 -14.61
CA GLY A 285 -12.51 -2.36 -14.24
C GLY A 285 -12.17 -2.12 -12.76
N GLU A 286 -10.95 -2.48 -12.39
CA GLU A 286 -10.35 -2.21 -11.07
C GLU A 286 -9.43 -0.99 -11.15
N THR A 287 -9.44 -0.08 -10.17
CA THR A 287 -8.58 1.12 -10.16
C THR A 287 -7.17 0.89 -9.58
N TRP A 288 -6.94 -0.17 -8.81
CA TRP A 288 -5.74 -0.33 -7.98
C TRP A 288 -4.78 -1.45 -8.45
N PRO A 289 -3.44 -1.24 -8.45
CA PRO A 289 -2.73 0.02 -8.19
C PRO A 289 -2.62 0.94 -9.44
N TYR A 290 -3.26 0.54 -10.54
CA TYR A 290 -3.46 1.29 -11.78
C TYR A 290 -4.72 0.73 -12.46
N PHE A 291 -5.41 1.51 -13.30
CA PHE A 291 -6.67 1.07 -13.88
C PHE A 291 -6.52 -0.15 -14.81
N ARG A 292 -7.31 -1.19 -14.54
CA ARG A 292 -7.36 -2.47 -15.27
C ARG A 292 -8.74 -2.64 -15.93
N PRO A 293 -8.86 -2.48 -17.26
CA PRO A 293 -10.14 -2.55 -17.96
C PRO A 293 -10.71 -3.97 -18.00
N ASN A 294 -11.99 -4.11 -17.63
CA ASN A 294 -12.73 -5.37 -17.67
C ASN A 294 -13.54 -5.52 -18.97
N PHE A 295 -12.82 -5.60 -20.09
CA PHE A 295 -13.43 -5.82 -21.42
C PHE A 295 -14.18 -7.17 -21.54
N VAL A 296 -13.99 -8.10 -20.60
CA VAL A 296 -14.72 -9.38 -20.56
C VAL A 296 -16.15 -9.13 -20.06
N ARG A 297 -16.31 -8.48 -18.90
CA ARG A 297 -17.63 -8.11 -18.37
C ARG A 297 -18.39 -7.15 -19.30
N MET A 298 -17.69 -6.23 -19.98
CA MET A 298 -18.33 -5.39 -21.02
C MET A 298 -18.91 -6.22 -22.18
N LYS A 299 -18.22 -7.29 -22.61
CA LYS A 299 -18.71 -8.20 -23.65
C LYS A 299 -19.91 -9.02 -23.18
N GLU A 300 -19.91 -9.46 -21.92
CA GLU A 300 -21.03 -10.16 -21.32
C GLU A 300 -22.27 -9.26 -21.24
N VAL A 301 -22.14 -8.01 -20.74
CA VAL A 301 -23.25 -7.03 -20.74
C VAL A 301 -23.77 -6.72 -22.14
N MET A 302 -22.90 -6.69 -23.16
CA MET A 302 -23.30 -6.51 -24.55
C MET A 302 -24.11 -7.71 -25.11
N ALA A 303 -23.85 -8.92 -24.60
CA ALA A 303 -24.62 -10.12 -24.94
C ALA A 303 -25.93 -10.21 -24.16
N GLU A 304 -25.90 -9.98 -22.85
CA GLU A 304 -27.06 -9.91 -21.94
C GLU A 304 -28.12 -8.93 -22.47
N ARG A 305 -27.69 -7.76 -22.94
CA ARG A 305 -28.57 -6.72 -23.49
C ARG A 305 -28.91 -6.92 -24.98
N GLY A 306 -28.97 -8.18 -25.42
CA GLY A 306 -29.66 -8.58 -26.64
C GLY A 306 -28.90 -8.35 -27.96
N GLY A 307 -27.56 -8.47 -27.96
CA GLY A 307 -26.74 -8.77 -29.14
C GLY A 307 -26.77 -7.78 -30.32
N SER A 308 -27.52 -6.68 -30.22
CA SER A 308 -27.78 -5.72 -31.30
C SER A 308 -26.86 -4.50 -31.29
N TYR A 309 -25.98 -4.41 -30.29
CA TYR A 309 -24.92 -3.41 -30.19
C TYR A 309 -23.62 -3.92 -30.84
N SER A 310 -23.03 -3.13 -31.73
CA SER A 310 -21.74 -3.43 -32.37
C SER A 310 -20.54 -2.82 -31.64
N LYS A 311 -20.78 -1.91 -30.68
CA LYS A 311 -19.76 -1.07 -30.03
C LYS A 311 -20.18 -0.73 -28.61
N VAL A 312 -19.23 -0.71 -27.67
CA VAL A 312 -19.51 -0.35 -26.26
C VAL A 312 -18.52 0.70 -25.76
N VAL A 313 -19.02 1.77 -25.15
CA VAL A 313 -18.23 2.86 -24.57
C VAL A 313 -18.53 2.99 -23.08
N GLY A 314 -17.56 2.65 -22.23
CA GLY A 314 -17.63 2.81 -20.79
C GLY A 314 -17.05 4.15 -20.31
N PHE A 315 -17.62 4.73 -19.26
CA PHE A 315 -17.11 5.91 -18.55
C PHE A 315 -16.85 5.57 -17.08
N VAL A 316 -15.65 5.90 -16.59
CA VAL A 316 -15.23 5.70 -15.19
C VAL A 316 -14.92 7.07 -14.56
N PRO A 317 -15.91 7.74 -13.94
CA PRO A 317 -15.78 9.07 -13.34
C PRO A 317 -15.13 9.04 -11.95
N THR A 318 -13.81 9.23 -11.88
CA THR A 318 -13.07 9.40 -10.61
C THR A 318 -11.75 10.16 -10.76
N GLY A 319 -11.50 11.11 -9.85
CA GLY A 319 -10.21 11.80 -9.67
C GLY A 319 -9.02 10.86 -9.39
N TRP A 320 -9.27 9.63 -8.90
CA TRP A 320 -8.24 8.59 -8.70
C TRP A 320 -7.55 8.15 -10.00
N THR A 321 -8.11 8.46 -11.18
CA THR A 321 -7.51 8.10 -12.49
C THR A 321 -6.62 9.19 -13.10
N TYR A 322 -6.41 10.32 -12.40
CA TYR A 322 -5.65 11.45 -12.93
C TYR A 322 -4.12 11.22 -12.91
N GLU A 323 -3.57 10.76 -14.04
CA GLU A 323 -2.13 10.75 -14.31
C GLU A 323 -1.71 12.08 -14.97
N VAL A 324 -0.98 12.92 -14.23
CA VAL A 324 -0.58 14.33 -14.52
C VAL A 324 0.38 14.53 -15.73
N LYS A 325 0.29 13.71 -16.79
CA LYS A 325 1.31 13.68 -17.86
C LYS A 325 0.91 14.24 -19.21
N ARG A 326 -0.37 14.43 -19.53
CA ARG A 326 -0.86 15.12 -20.75
C ARG A 326 -2.26 15.72 -20.52
N ASN A 327 -2.57 16.82 -21.20
CA ASN A 327 -3.88 17.50 -21.16
C ASN A 327 -4.99 16.72 -21.92
N ARG A 328 -5.11 15.41 -21.68
CA ARG A 328 -6.09 14.53 -22.33
C ARG A 328 -6.56 13.43 -21.39
N PHE A 329 -7.88 13.26 -21.31
CA PHE A 329 -8.58 12.19 -20.61
C PHE A 329 -8.08 10.83 -21.09
N ALA A 330 -7.80 9.91 -20.18
CA ALA A 330 -7.12 8.65 -20.51
C ALA A 330 -8.11 7.60 -21.01
N VAL A 331 -7.93 7.11 -22.25
CA VAL A 331 -8.80 6.08 -22.85
C VAL A 331 -8.08 4.74 -22.92
N LYS A 332 -8.77 3.66 -22.56
CA LYS A 332 -8.35 2.27 -22.77
C LYS A 332 -9.25 1.64 -23.82
N SER A 333 -8.67 1.20 -24.95
CA SER A 333 -9.42 0.63 -26.07
C SER A 333 -9.00 -0.80 -26.34
N LYS A 334 -9.97 -1.65 -26.71
CA LYS A 334 -9.73 -2.99 -27.25
C LYS A 334 -10.89 -3.40 -28.15
N ASP A 335 -10.60 -3.73 -29.40
CA ASP A 335 -11.58 -4.20 -30.39
C ASP A 335 -12.82 -3.26 -30.45
N LEU A 336 -14.01 -3.75 -30.10
CA LEU A 336 -15.28 -3.03 -30.10
C LEU A 336 -15.54 -2.20 -28.82
N PHE A 337 -14.60 -2.22 -27.87
CA PHE A 337 -14.76 -1.68 -26.52
C PHE A 337 -13.82 -0.48 -26.28
N LYS A 338 -14.37 0.67 -25.85
CA LYS A 338 -13.61 1.82 -25.33
C LYS A 338 -13.99 2.04 -23.86
N ILE A 339 -13.03 2.37 -22.99
CA ILE A 339 -13.29 2.87 -21.63
C ILE A 339 -12.58 4.20 -21.46
N HIS A 340 -13.32 5.25 -21.13
CA HIS A 340 -12.85 6.59 -20.85
C HIS A 340 -12.70 6.77 -19.34
N LEU A 341 -11.49 7.09 -18.90
CA LEU A 341 -11.19 7.44 -17.51
C LEU A 341 -11.35 8.96 -17.37
N VAL A 342 -12.34 9.34 -16.57
CA VAL A 342 -12.82 10.72 -16.46
C VAL A 342 -12.46 11.22 -15.06
N PRO A 343 -11.58 12.23 -14.91
CA PRO A 343 -11.12 12.72 -13.62
C PRO A 343 -12.16 13.59 -12.86
N TYR A 344 -13.45 13.29 -13.03
CA TYR A 344 -14.56 13.88 -12.27
C TYR A 344 -14.45 13.50 -10.79
N SER A 345 -14.63 14.47 -9.88
CA SER A 345 -14.66 14.19 -8.44
C SER A 345 -15.56 15.13 -7.64
N GLU A 346 -16.20 14.55 -6.63
CA GLU A 346 -17.11 15.16 -5.65
C GLU A 346 -16.38 15.72 -4.42
N HIS A 347 -15.05 15.62 -4.39
CA HIS A 347 -14.20 16.21 -3.36
C HIS A 347 -13.36 17.31 -3.99
N SER A 348 -12.98 18.28 -3.17
CA SER A 348 -12.07 19.37 -3.52
C SER A 348 -10.70 18.85 -3.97
N ASN A 349 -10.17 19.45 -5.04
CA ASN A 349 -8.79 19.28 -5.50
C ASN A 349 -7.81 20.03 -4.57
N TYR A 350 -6.51 19.88 -4.81
CA TYR A 350 -5.49 20.46 -3.92
C TYR A 350 -5.55 21.99 -3.78
N ASP A 351 -5.87 22.72 -4.85
CA ASP A 351 -5.88 24.18 -4.83
C ASP A 351 -7.23 24.72 -4.33
N GLU A 352 -8.35 24.08 -4.68
CA GLU A 352 -9.67 24.36 -4.10
C GLU A 352 -9.68 24.23 -2.56
N LEU A 353 -9.00 23.20 -2.02
CA LEU A 353 -8.80 23.05 -0.56
C LEU A 353 -8.02 24.23 0.04
N ARG A 354 -7.04 24.77 -0.69
CA ARG A 354 -6.22 25.90 -0.24
C ARG A 354 -6.97 27.22 -0.34
N GLU A 355 -7.81 27.40 -1.36
CA GLU A 355 -8.69 28.57 -1.48
C GLU A 355 -9.73 28.61 -0.36
N TYR A 356 -10.38 27.49 -0.05
CA TYR A 356 -11.33 27.40 1.06
C TYR A 356 -10.68 27.70 2.43
N VAL A 357 -9.49 27.14 2.69
CA VAL A 357 -8.74 27.44 3.93
C VAL A 357 -8.24 28.89 3.97
N LYS A 358 -7.80 29.46 2.83
CA LYS A 358 -7.40 30.87 2.70
C LYS A 358 -8.58 31.83 2.97
N PHE A 359 -9.78 31.48 2.52
CA PHE A 359 -11.02 32.23 2.78
C PHE A 359 -11.41 32.18 4.26
N LEU A 360 -11.51 30.97 4.84
CA LEU A 360 -11.89 30.83 6.26
C LEU A 360 -10.80 31.32 7.22
N LYS A 361 -9.53 31.35 6.80
CA LYS A 361 -8.35 31.73 7.60
C LYS A 361 -8.40 31.19 9.05
N PRO A 362 -8.60 29.88 9.25
CA PRO A 362 -8.85 29.33 10.59
C PRO A 362 -7.56 29.29 11.41
N LYS A 363 -7.68 29.17 12.73
CA LYS A 363 -6.53 29.02 13.64
C LYS A 363 -5.81 27.70 13.40
N ARG A 364 -6.55 26.59 13.19
CA ARG A 364 -5.97 25.27 12.87
C ARG A 364 -6.79 24.53 11.82
N VAL A 365 -6.12 23.66 11.05
CA VAL A 365 -6.76 22.65 10.19
C VAL A 365 -6.58 21.27 10.83
N VAL A 366 -7.67 20.53 10.97
CA VAL A 366 -7.71 19.13 11.41
C VAL A 366 -8.04 18.28 10.18
N PRO A 367 -7.13 17.39 9.71
CA PRO A 367 -7.44 16.49 8.62
C PRO A 367 -8.50 15.46 9.05
N THR A 368 -9.46 15.15 8.19
CA THR A 368 -10.43 14.05 8.40
C THR A 368 -10.00 12.74 7.72
N VAL A 369 -9.17 12.80 6.66
CA VAL A 369 -8.81 11.66 5.81
C VAL A 369 -7.29 11.50 5.71
N GLY A 370 -6.77 10.28 5.95
CA GLY A 370 -5.36 9.96 5.74
C GLY A 370 -4.79 8.88 6.67
N LEU A 371 -3.54 8.47 6.44
CA LEU A 371 -2.83 7.51 7.29
C LEU A 371 -2.46 8.13 8.64
N ASP A 372 -2.70 7.41 9.74
CA ASP A 372 -2.46 7.87 11.11
C ASP A 372 -3.13 9.23 11.47
N VAL A 373 -4.25 9.58 10.83
CA VAL A 373 -5.01 10.82 11.12
C VAL A 373 -5.69 10.79 12.50
N GLU A 374 -5.99 9.61 13.02
CA GLU A 374 -6.48 9.42 14.40
C GLU A 374 -5.47 9.90 15.46
N LYS A 375 -4.18 10.01 15.10
CA LYS A 375 -3.11 10.56 15.93
C LYS A 375 -2.85 12.00 15.49
N SER A 376 -3.24 12.96 16.32
CA SER A 376 -3.07 14.41 16.06
C SER A 376 -1.66 14.77 15.60
N ASP A 377 -0.65 14.11 16.18
CA ASP A 377 0.78 14.45 16.07
C ASP A 377 1.50 13.51 15.09
N SER A 378 0.77 12.86 14.18
CA SER A 378 1.39 11.99 13.18
C SER A 378 2.19 12.79 12.15
N LYS A 379 3.33 12.24 11.73
CA LYS A 379 4.19 12.81 10.67
C LYS A 379 3.45 13.00 9.33
N HIS A 380 2.29 12.35 9.15
CA HIS A 380 1.42 12.52 8.01
C HIS A 380 0.47 13.72 8.19
N ALA A 381 -0.19 13.85 9.34
CA ALA A 381 -0.99 15.03 9.69
C ALA A 381 -0.15 16.32 9.69
N ASP A 382 1.08 16.29 10.23
CA ASP A 382 2.04 17.40 10.14
C ASP A 382 2.38 17.79 8.71
N LYS A 383 2.54 16.80 7.81
CA LYS A 383 2.85 17.05 6.41
C LYS A 383 1.66 17.69 5.70
N MET A 384 0.43 17.28 6.01
CA MET A 384 -0.78 17.88 5.44
C MET A 384 -1.01 19.29 5.98
N ARG A 385 -0.87 19.53 7.30
CA ARG A 385 -0.94 20.88 7.90
C ARG A 385 0.04 21.86 7.27
N LYS A 386 1.24 21.41 6.87
CA LYS A 386 2.25 22.24 6.18
C LYS A 386 1.83 22.74 4.79
N TYR A 387 0.87 22.11 4.11
CA TYR A 387 0.30 22.65 2.86
C TYR A 387 -0.59 23.90 3.09
N PHE A 388 -1.03 24.12 4.33
CA PHE A 388 -1.86 25.25 4.76
C PHE A 388 -1.10 26.27 5.64
N ALA A 389 0.21 26.12 5.79
CA ALA A 389 1.05 27.15 6.41
C ALA A 389 0.89 28.49 5.63
N ARG A 390 0.90 29.61 6.35
CA ARG A 390 0.56 30.97 5.85
C ARG A 390 -0.87 31.16 5.32
N LEU A 391 -1.73 30.14 5.34
CA LEU A 391 -3.17 30.25 5.03
C LEU A 391 -4.04 30.21 6.31
N VAL A 392 -3.48 29.71 7.42
CA VAL A 392 -4.06 29.76 8.77
C VAL A 392 -3.69 31.05 9.51
N ASP A 393 -4.39 31.35 10.62
CA ASP A 393 -4.01 32.45 11.51
C ASP A 393 -2.77 32.09 12.35
N GLU A 394 -1.58 32.35 11.80
CA GLU A 394 -0.30 32.13 12.48
C GLU A 394 -0.10 33.03 13.72
N THR A 395 -0.83 34.15 13.86
CA THR A 395 -0.71 35.05 15.02
C THR A 395 -1.39 34.43 16.24
N ALA A 396 -2.58 33.86 16.07
CA ALA A 396 -3.25 33.09 17.13
C ALA A 396 -2.39 31.90 17.59
N ASN A 397 -1.79 31.15 16.66
CA ASN A 397 -0.91 30.02 16.98
C ASN A 397 0.34 30.44 17.78
N LYS A 398 0.94 31.60 17.47
CA LYS A 398 2.05 32.17 18.25
C LYS A 398 1.61 32.57 19.67
N GLN A 399 0.41 33.12 19.84
CA GLN A 399 -0.10 33.44 21.17
C GLN A 399 -0.40 32.20 22.02
N ASP A 400 -1.01 31.16 21.45
CA ASP A 400 -1.24 29.90 22.20
C ASP A 400 0.08 29.19 22.54
N PHE A 401 1.08 29.23 21.65
CA PHE A 401 2.44 28.75 21.93
C PHE A 401 3.09 29.52 23.10
N LEU A 402 3.01 30.85 23.11
CA LEU A 402 3.55 31.68 24.19
C LEU A 402 2.81 31.49 25.52
N ARG A 403 1.47 31.33 25.50
CA ARG A 403 0.69 30.93 26.69
C ARG A 403 1.13 29.58 27.26
N GLY A 404 1.65 28.68 26.42
CA GLY A 404 2.25 27.41 26.84
C GLY A 404 3.49 27.56 27.73
N PHE A 405 4.28 28.63 27.57
CA PHE A 405 5.45 28.93 28.43
C PHE A 405 5.08 29.67 29.72
N LEU A 406 3.86 30.22 29.81
CA LEU A 406 3.34 30.91 31.00
C LEU A 406 2.57 29.97 31.94
N ARG A 407 2.63 28.66 31.72
CA ARG A 407 2.16 27.64 32.67
C ARG A 407 3.36 27.03 33.40
N ASP A 408 3.34 27.19 34.72
CA ASP A 408 4.40 26.73 35.62
C ASP A 408 4.51 25.18 35.61
N PRO A 409 5.70 24.56 35.64
CA PRO A 409 5.85 23.10 35.56
C PRO A 409 5.34 22.29 36.78
N GLY A 410 4.69 22.96 37.74
CA GLY A 410 4.41 22.44 39.09
C GLY A 410 3.22 21.49 39.23
N GLU A 411 2.32 21.38 38.25
CA GLU A 411 1.12 20.52 38.37
C GLU A 411 1.22 19.19 37.62
N LYS A 412 1.73 18.17 38.31
CA LYS A 412 1.39 16.75 38.04
C LYS A 412 0.42 16.24 39.10
N GLY A 413 -0.87 16.51 38.89
CA GLY A 413 -1.97 16.04 39.74
C GLY A 413 -2.77 14.91 39.09
N GLU A 414 -3.38 14.05 39.92
CA GLU A 414 -4.11 12.85 39.47
C GLU A 414 -5.56 13.15 39.02
N ALA A 415 -6.14 12.23 38.26
CA ALA A 415 -7.56 12.29 37.91
C ALA A 415 -8.43 11.84 39.10
N GLY A 416 -9.08 12.78 39.79
CA GLY A 416 -9.98 12.48 40.90
C GLY A 416 -11.04 13.55 41.16
N PHE A 417 -12.32 13.24 40.93
CA PHE A 417 -13.44 14.05 41.39
C PHE A 417 -13.67 13.86 42.90
N LYS A 418 -13.65 14.96 43.68
CA LYS A 418 -14.29 15.09 45.00
C LYS A 418 -14.89 16.49 45.15
N ALA A 419 -15.80 16.66 46.12
CA ALA A 419 -16.75 17.78 46.17
C ALA A 419 -16.79 18.51 47.53
N GLU A 420 -17.33 19.74 47.49
CA GLU A 420 -17.96 20.54 48.57
C GLU A 420 -17.31 20.69 49.96
N LYS A 421 -16.88 21.92 50.30
CA LYS A 421 -17.53 22.89 51.23
C LYS A 421 -16.67 24.18 51.29
N VAL A 422 -17.18 25.42 51.22
CA VAL A 422 -18.11 26.20 52.08
C VAL A 422 -17.47 26.67 53.40
N VAL A 423 -17.72 27.94 53.78
CA VAL A 423 -17.21 28.72 54.96
C VAL A 423 -15.79 29.29 54.80
N SER A 424 -15.46 30.53 55.20
CA SER A 424 -16.15 31.85 55.19
C SER A 424 -15.12 32.97 55.49
N ASP A 425 -15.50 34.24 55.27
CA ASP A 425 -14.93 35.49 55.86
C ASP A 425 -13.42 35.82 55.60
N ALA A 426 -12.96 37.08 55.61
CA ALA A 426 -13.54 38.30 56.15
C ALA A 426 -13.05 39.60 55.45
N LEU A 427 -13.88 40.66 55.53
CA LEU A 427 -13.54 42.10 55.55
C LEU A 427 -12.86 42.78 54.33
N GLY A 428 -13.52 43.83 53.81
CA GLY A 428 -12.90 44.98 53.11
C GLY A 428 -12.67 46.16 54.10
N PRO A 429 -12.84 47.45 53.72
CA PRO A 429 -13.32 48.01 52.45
C PRO A 429 -12.52 49.23 51.89
N GLY A 430 -12.90 49.71 50.70
CA GLY A 430 -12.59 51.07 50.20
C GLY A 430 -11.17 51.30 49.63
N GLN A 431 -10.88 52.41 48.95
CA GLN A 431 -11.78 53.42 48.36
C GLN A 431 -11.10 54.09 47.14
N ASP A 432 -11.79 55.05 46.51
CA ASP A 432 -11.58 55.64 45.18
C ASP A 432 -10.29 56.47 44.94
N MET A 433 -10.20 56.92 43.69
CA MET A 433 -9.33 57.87 42.96
C MET A 433 -8.87 59.14 43.75
N GLU A 434 -7.88 59.93 43.31
CA GLU A 434 -7.18 60.00 41.99
C GLU A 434 -5.65 59.76 42.14
N GLU A 435 -4.62 60.55 41.75
CA GLU A 435 -4.46 61.88 41.13
C GLU A 435 -3.15 61.89 40.27
N GLU A 436 -2.36 62.98 40.24
CA GLU A 436 -1.26 63.25 39.29
C GLU A 436 0.13 63.30 39.99
N GLU A 437 1.32 63.48 39.38
CA GLU A 437 1.81 63.99 38.07
C GLU A 437 2.81 62.98 37.43
N ILE A 438 3.18 63.02 36.13
CA ILE A 438 3.90 64.10 35.43
C ILE A 438 3.62 64.13 33.91
N ASN A 439 3.34 65.35 33.43
CA ASN A 439 3.55 65.97 32.11
C ASN A 439 4.58 65.31 31.14
N ALA A 440 4.59 65.50 29.81
CA ALA A 440 3.70 66.04 28.77
C ALA A 440 4.47 65.84 27.41
N LEU A 441 4.01 66.16 26.19
CA LEU A 441 2.80 66.79 25.66
C LEU A 441 2.67 66.35 24.19
N LYS A 442 1.48 65.91 23.73
CA LYS A 442 1.09 66.00 22.30
C LYS A 442 -0.42 65.85 22.13
N LYS A 443 -1.10 66.98 21.92
CA LYS A 443 -2.55 67.07 21.73
C LYS A 443 -2.88 68.23 20.80
N THR A 444 -3.66 67.96 19.77
CA THR A 444 -4.55 68.83 18.96
C THR A 444 -5.48 67.81 18.27
N GLU A 445 -6.73 67.65 18.72
CA GLU A 445 -7.94 68.25 18.10
C GLU A 445 -8.23 67.63 16.70
N GLY A 446 -9.44 67.16 16.35
CA GLY A 446 -10.79 67.59 16.73
C GLY A 446 -11.32 68.57 15.66
N ASP A 447 -12.53 68.49 15.09
CA ASP A 447 -13.70 67.58 15.23
C ASP A 447 -14.56 67.71 13.93
N MET A 448 -15.74 67.04 13.85
CA MET A 448 -16.76 67.07 12.78
C MET A 448 -16.40 66.30 11.48
N GLY A 449 -17.33 65.66 10.76
CA GLY A 449 -18.76 65.42 10.99
C GLY A 449 -19.50 65.01 9.70
N ILE A 450 -20.73 64.49 9.84
CA ILE A 450 -21.75 64.27 8.77
C ILE A 450 -21.48 63.17 7.71
N GLY A 451 -22.23 62.06 7.88
CA GLY A 451 -23.27 61.72 6.89
C GLY A 451 -23.03 60.57 5.89
N PRO A 452 -24.11 60.00 5.26
CA PRO A 452 -24.08 58.69 4.62
C PRO A 452 -24.63 58.69 3.16
N VAL A 453 -24.97 57.49 2.66
CA VAL A 453 -25.94 57.16 1.56
C VAL A 453 -25.36 56.63 0.22
N VAL A 454 -25.42 55.28 0.10
CA VAL A 454 -25.89 54.48 -1.07
C VAL A 454 -25.15 54.57 -2.43
N ALA A 455 -24.30 53.55 -2.66
CA ALA A 455 -24.31 52.57 -3.77
C ALA A 455 -24.26 52.96 -5.27
N VAL A 456 -24.02 51.92 -6.10
CA VAL A 456 -23.93 51.90 -7.59
C VAL A 456 -22.66 52.56 -8.16
N GLY A 457 -21.93 51.95 -9.11
CA GLY A 457 -22.11 50.64 -9.73
C GLY A 457 -21.03 50.25 -10.77
N LEU A 458 -21.27 49.10 -11.41
CA LEU A 458 -20.47 48.39 -12.42
C LEU A 458 -19.69 49.21 -13.47
N SER A 459 -18.49 48.70 -13.81
CA SER A 459 -17.86 48.71 -15.16
C SER A 459 -17.43 50.10 -15.74
N SER A 460 -16.55 50.21 -16.76
CA SER A 460 -15.96 49.22 -17.69
C SER A 460 -14.52 49.60 -18.13
N PHE A 461 -13.92 48.77 -18.98
CA PHE A 461 -12.81 49.03 -19.96
C PHE A 461 -12.55 50.52 -20.31
N MET A 462 -11.31 50.96 -20.61
CA MET A 462 -10.40 50.44 -21.66
C MET A 462 -8.88 50.61 -21.35
N GLU A 463 -8.05 50.27 -22.35
CA GLU A 463 -6.61 50.59 -22.55
C GLU A 463 -6.29 52.11 -22.40
N GLU A 464 -5.03 52.61 -22.38
CA GLU A 464 -3.86 52.22 -23.20
C GLU A 464 -2.50 52.67 -22.59
N THR A 465 -1.38 52.23 -23.20
CA THR A 465 0.01 52.42 -22.74
C THR A 465 0.62 53.79 -23.08
N TYR A 466 1.56 54.27 -22.24
CA TYR A 466 2.81 54.92 -22.69
C TYR A 466 3.95 54.70 -21.66
N ALA A 467 5.21 54.82 -22.09
CA ALA A 467 6.40 54.46 -21.31
C ALA A 467 7.35 55.65 -21.05
N GLN A 468 8.18 55.55 -20.01
CA GLN A 468 9.35 56.41 -19.75
C GLN A 468 10.55 55.58 -19.25
N ASP A 469 11.75 56.18 -19.33
CA ASP A 469 13.06 55.51 -19.37
C ASP A 469 13.75 55.42 -17.98
N PRO A 470 14.21 54.24 -17.49
CA PRO A 470 14.73 54.07 -16.14
C PRO A 470 16.27 53.88 -16.07
N THR A 471 17.05 54.97 -15.98
CA THR A 471 18.54 54.88 -15.95
C THR A 471 19.25 55.68 -14.83
N LEU A 472 18.54 56.12 -13.78
CA LEU A 472 19.16 56.68 -12.57
C LEU A 472 18.50 56.15 -11.27
N LEU A 473 19.09 55.11 -10.69
CA LEU A 473 18.72 54.59 -9.36
C LEU A 473 19.28 55.46 -8.23
N ASN A 474 18.58 55.51 -7.11
CA ASN A 474 19.04 56.21 -5.92
C ASN A 474 20.10 55.40 -5.14
N ASP A 475 20.84 56.06 -4.25
CA ASP A 475 21.99 55.44 -3.59
C ASP A 475 21.60 54.44 -2.47
N GLU A 476 20.39 54.52 -1.89
CA GLU A 476 19.90 53.47 -0.97
C GLU A 476 19.51 52.18 -1.72
N GLU A 477 19.00 52.30 -2.94
CA GLU A 477 18.68 51.15 -3.81
C GLU A 477 19.97 50.45 -4.25
N LYS A 478 20.99 51.22 -4.67
CA LYS A 478 22.33 50.67 -4.93
C LYS A 478 22.90 49.98 -3.69
N GLU A 479 22.75 50.57 -2.50
CA GLU A 479 23.29 49.97 -1.27
C GLU A 479 22.64 48.62 -0.92
N LYS A 480 21.31 48.49 -1.09
CA LYS A 480 20.61 47.19 -0.93
C LYS A 480 21.12 46.16 -1.92
N ILE A 481 21.29 46.54 -3.18
CA ILE A 481 21.79 45.66 -4.25
C ILE A 481 23.25 45.24 -4.00
N ILE A 482 24.10 46.15 -3.50
CA ILE A 482 25.46 45.82 -3.04
C ILE A 482 25.42 44.81 -1.88
N GLN A 483 24.53 44.97 -0.91
CA GLN A 483 24.39 44.01 0.19
C GLN A 483 23.93 42.63 -0.30
N GLU A 484 22.92 42.54 -1.17
CA GLU A 484 22.47 41.28 -1.76
C GLU A 484 23.55 40.59 -2.60
N LEU A 485 24.31 41.35 -3.40
CA LEU A 485 25.46 40.82 -4.15
C LEU A 485 26.60 40.37 -3.23
N THR A 486 26.84 41.05 -2.11
CA THR A 486 27.87 40.67 -1.11
C THR A 486 27.54 39.32 -0.45
N PHE A 487 26.26 38.92 -0.39
CA PHE A 487 25.87 37.56 0.06
C PHE A 487 25.94 36.49 -1.05
N CYS A 488 25.98 36.89 -2.33
CA CYS A 488 25.94 35.98 -3.48
C CYS A 488 27.31 35.76 -4.16
N LEU A 489 28.25 36.70 -3.97
CA LEU A 489 29.58 36.72 -4.60
C LEU A 489 30.69 36.44 -3.58
N PRO A 490 31.89 36.01 -4.03
CA PRO A 490 32.99 35.70 -3.12
C PRO A 490 33.45 36.90 -2.29
N THR A 491 33.85 36.66 -1.04
CA THR A 491 34.24 37.72 -0.07
C THR A 491 35.51 38.50 -0.45
N TRP A 492 36.21 38.12 -1.52
CA TRP A 492 37.33 38.88 -2.08
C TRP A 492 36.91 39.88 -3.16
N VAL A 493 35.67 39.82 -3.66
CA VAL A 493 35.15 40.79 -4.64
C VAL A 493 34.98 42.14 -3.97
N THR A 494 35.69 43.15 -4.47
CA THR A 494 35.71 44.47 -3.85
C THR A 494 34.43 45.26 -4.15
N ARG A 495 34.07 46.18 -3.25
CA ARG A 495 32.89 47.05 -3.39
C ARG A 495 32.86 47.84 -4.71
N ASN A 496 34.02 48.18 -5.28
CA ASN A 496 34.10 48.85 -6.58
C ASN A 496 33.73 47.89 -7.72
N GLN A 497 34.19 46.63 -7.67
CA GLN A 497 33.77 45.60 -8.64
C GLN A 497 32.28 45.27 -8.53
N LEU A 498 31.69 45.34 -7.33
CA LEU A 498 30.23 45.23 -7.16
C LEU A 498 29.50 46.40 -7.84
N LEU A 499 29.99 47.64 -7.69
CA LEU A 499 29.43 48.81 -8.37
C LEU A 499 29.55 48.71 -9.90
N ASP A 500 30.69 48.25 -10.43
CA ASP A 500 30.87 47.99 -11.86
C ASP A 500 29.90 46.92 -12.38
N LEU A 501 29.72 45.81 -11.64
CA LEU A 501 28.75 44.76 -11.99
C LEU A 501 27.31 45.28 -12.03
N ILE A 502 26.92 46.09 -11.03
CA ILE A 502 25.59 46.75 -10.97
C ILE A 502 25.40 47.69 -12.16
N SER A 503 26.45 48.44 -12.55
CA SER A 503 26.42 49.33 -13.71
C SER A 503 26.37 48.59 -15.05
N ILE A 504 26.89 47.35 -15.12
CA ILE A 504 26.86 46.51 -16.32
C ILE A 504 25.53 45.75 -16.45
N SER A 505 24.95 45.25 -15.35
CA SER A 505 23.74 44.43 -15.37
C SER A 505 22.42 45.22 -15.31
N GLY A 506 22.45 46.54 -15.46
CA GLY A 506 21.26 47.38 -15.26
C GLY A 506 20.66 47.23 -13.85
N SER A 507 21.50 46.92 -12.86
CA SER A 507 21.11 46.62 -11.46
C SER A 507 20.23 45.38 -11.26
N ASN A 508 20.13 44.50 -12.25
CA ASN A 508 19.59 43.14 -12.05
C ASN A 508 20.62 42.29 -11.27
N VAL A 509 20.27 41.90 -10.03
CA VAL A 509 21.12 41.10 -9.14
C VAL A 509 21.48 39.73 -9.74
N ILE A 510 20.51 39.04 -10.37
CA ILE A 510 20.72 37.70 -10.91
C ILE A 510 21.70 37.75 -12.09
N GLU A 511 21.56 38.76 -12.93
CA GLU A 511 22.39 38.99 -14.11
C GLU A 511 23.79 39.52 -13.75
N ALA A 512 23.94 40.34 -12.71
CA ALA A 512 25.24 40.68 -12.14
C ALA A 512 25.98 39.42 -11.64
N VAL A 513 25.29 38.50 -10.95
CA VAL A 513 25.89 37.25 -10.47
C VAL A 513 26.28 36.32 -11.62
N SER A 514 25.43 36.17 -12.63
CA SER A 514 25.75 35.35 -13.82
C SER A 514 26.96 35.92 -14.57
N ASN A 515 26.92 37.20 -14.93
CA ASN A 515 28.01 37.89 -15.63
C ASN A 515 29.35 37.85 -14.86
N PHE A 516 29.33 37.85 -13.51
CA PHE A 516 30.54 37.68 -12.72
C PHE A 516 31.12 36.26 -12.87
N TYR A 517 30.34 35.21 -12.62
CA TYR A 517 30.86 33.84 -12.67
C TYR A 517 31.18 33.38 -14.09
N GLU A 518 30.49 33.89 -15.11
CA GLU A 518 30.83 33.67 -16.52
C GLU A 518 32.21 34.28 -16.85
N ARG A 519 32.48 35.53 -16.45
CA ARG A 519 33.80 36.17 -16.64
C ARG A 519 34.92 35.53 -15.83
N GLU A 520 34.66 35.09 -14.60
CA GLU A 520 35.63 34.31 -13.82
C GLU A 520 35.95 32.97 -14.47
N THR A 521 34.97 32.33 -15.11
CA THR A 521 35.17 31.08 -15.87
C THR A 521 36.00 31.35 -17.12
N GLU A 522 35.66 32.36 -17.92
CA GLU A 522 36.46 32.78 -19.09
C GLU A 522 37.89 33.14 -18.70
N PHE A 523 38.09 33.85 -17.58
CA PHE A 523 39.42 34.20 -17.08
C PHE A 523 40.21 32.95 -16.65
N HIS A 524 39.57 32.00 -15.95
CA HIS A 524 40.21 30.72 -15.61
C HIS A 524 40.59 29.93 -16.87
N GLU A 525 39.72 29.82 -17.86
CA GLU A 525 40.01 29.12 -19.12
C GLU A 525 41.14 29.80 -19.91
N GLN A 526 41.18 31.14 -19.96
CA GLN A 526 42.27 31.89 -20.56
C GLN A 526 43.60 31.66 -19.82
N VAL A 527 43.62 31.76 -18.48
CA VAL A 527 44.81 31.49 -17.66
C VAL A 527 45.31 30.06 -17.83
N ILE A 528 44.41 29.07 -17.91
CA ILE A 528 44.75 27.67 -18.18
C ILE A 528 45.33 27.51 -19.60
N SER A 529 44.76 28.17 -20.62
CA SER A 529 45.28 28.11 -22.00
C SER A 529 46.72 28.64 -22.11
N CYS A 530 47.03 29.71 -21.37
CA CYS A 530 48.35 30.34 -21.31
C CYS A 530 49.40 29.51 -20.55
N GLN A 531 49.02 28.43 -19.85
CA GLN A 531 49.92 27.55 -19.10
C GLN A 531 50.30 26.27 -19.87
N THR A 532 50.30 26.30 -21.20
CA THR A 532 50.82 25.21 -22.04
C THR A 532 52.33 25.35 -22.31
N PRO A 533 53.20 24.46 -21.82
CA PRO A 533 54.63 24.50 -22.14
C PRO A 533 54.86 24.08 -23.59
N VAL A 534 55.53 24.95 -24.38
CA VAL A 534 55.83 24.68 -25.79
C VAL A 534 56.74 23.45 -25.92
N SER A 535 56.20 22.38 -26.49
CA SER A 535 56.95 21.15 -26.76
C SER A 535 57.97 21.37 -27.88
N THR A 536 59.26 21.44 -27.55
CA THR A 536 60.35 21.34 -28.52
C THR A 536 61.13 20.05 -28.30
N SER A 537 61.43 19.33 -29.39
CA SER A 537 62.36 18.20 -29.34
C SER A 537 63.16 18.09 -30.64
N LYS A 538 64.43 17.68 -30.50
CA LYS A 538 65.44 17.40 -31.54
C LYS A 538 66.02 18.60 -32.30
N CYS A 539 67.23 18.99 -31.89
CA CYS A 539 68.41 18.61 -32.66
C CYS A 539 69.59 18.31 -31.71
N CYS A 540 70.72 17.82 -32.24
CA CYS A 540 71.86 17.30 -31.47
C CYS A 540 72.99 18.34 -31.33
N SER A 541 73.89 18.17 -30.33
CA SER A 541 75.36 18.05 -30.57
C SER A 541 76.23 17.87 -29.30
N LEU A 542 77.08 16.83 -29.35
CA LEU A 542 78.52 16.77 -28.99
C LEU A 542 79.06 17.08 -27.56
N ASN A 543 79.62 16.01 -26.98
CA ASN A 543 80.97 15.88 -26.37
C ASN A 543 81.30 16.43 -24.96
N GLY A 544 82.17 15.66 -24.28
CA GLY A 544 82.85 16.01 -23.01
C GLY A 544 82.22 15.37 -21.76
N MET A 545 82.93 14.81 -20.76
CA MET A 545 84.16 14.00 -20.58
C MET A 545 84.55 14.10 -19.07
N ASP A 546 85.07 13.01 -18.50
CA ASP A 546 85.77 12.90 -17.19
C ASP A 546 85.09 13.20 -15.83
N SER A 547 84.73 12.09 -15.16
CA SER A 547 85.37 11.62 -13.91
C SER A 547 84.83 11.98 -12.49
N LEU A 548 84.91 10.97 -11.60
CA LEU A 548 85.04 11.03 -10.11
C LEU A 548 83.88 11.62 -9.26
N ALA A 549 83.50 11.11 -8.07
CA ALA A 549 83.96 9.93 -7.29
C ALA A 549 82.83 9.32 -6.40
N LYS A 550 83.17 8.23 -5.67
CA LYS A 550 82.34 7.37 -4.78
C LYS A 550 82.37 7.86 -3.30
N PRO A 551 81.47 7.43 -2.36
CA PRO A 551 81.25 6.05 -1.85
C PRO A 551 79.77 5.55 -1.95
N CYS A 552 79.37 4.26 -1.96
CA CYS A 552 79.75 2.99 -1.27
C CYS A 552 79.13 2.83 0.15
N LEU A 553 78.67 1.64 0.62
CA LEU A 553 78.73 0.22 0.13
C LEU A 553 77.31 -0.41 -0.01
N ASN A 554 76.98 -1.52 -0.72
CA ASN A 554 77.68 -2.53 -1.56
C ASN A 554 77.86 -4.00 -0.99
N THR A 555 76.78 -4.70 -0.55
CA THR A 555 76.74 -6.20 -0.37
C THR A 555 75.33 -6.76 -0.71
N ASN A 556 75.07 -7.72 -1.62
CA ASN A 556 75.59 -9.09 -1.88
C ASN A 556 74.84 -10.19 -1.06
N ASN A 557 74.57 -11.43 -1.53
CA ASN A 557 75.28 -12.22 -2.55
C ASN A 557 74.46 -13.37 -3.23
N THR A 558 74.78 -13.73 -4.49
CA THR A 558 74.66 -15.06 -5.22
C THR A 558 73.51 -16.06 -4.97
N GLY A 559 72.92 -16.77 -5.95
CA GLY A 559 73.19 -17.04 -7.38
C GLY A 559 71.93 -17.65 -8.08
N LYS A 560 71.92 -18.54 -9.09
CA LYS A 560 72.94 -19.24 -9.93
C LYS A 560 72.26 -19.81 -11.22
N ASN A 561 73.01 -20.47 -12.13
CA ASN A 561 72.53 -20.92 -13.47
C ASN A 561 72.02 -22.39 -13.54
N ILE A 562 71.24 -22.72 -14.60
CA ILE A 562 71.54 -23.76 -15.62
C ILE A 562 70.63 -23.56 -16.86
N ASP A 563 71.16 -23.85 -18.07
CA ASP A 563 70.52 -23.66 -19.39
C ASP A 563 69.62 -24.82 -19.85
N ILE A 564 68.81 -24.60 -20.91
CA ILE A 564 68.65 -25.46 -22.12
C ILE A 564 67.63 -24.86 -23.13
N PHE A 565 68.00 -24.81 -24.42
CA PHE A 565 67.18 -24.51 -25.63
C PHE A 565 67.03 -25.81 -26.48
N PRO A 566 66.23 -25.93 -27.59
CA PRO A 566 65.60 -24.93 -28.50
C PRO A 566 64.04 -25.14 -28.64
N SER A 567 63.24 -24.91 -29.71
CA SER A 567 63.43 -24.53 -31.14
C SER A 567 62.16 -23.96 -31.83
N GLN A 568 62.35 -23.07 -32.82
CA GLN A 568 61.88 -23.08 -34.25
C GLN A 568 60.70 -24.00 -34.72
N ASP A 569 59.91 -23.72 -35.78
CA ASP A 569 59.67 -22.54 -36.67
C ASP A 569 58.41 -22.71 -37.59
N SER A 570 58.12 -21.70 -38.42
CA SER A 570 57.49 -21.78 -39.78
C SER A 570 55.98 -22.08 -40.04
N LYS A 571 55.22 -21.00 -40.31
CA LYS A 571 54.60 -20.57 -41.61
C LYS A 571 53.86 -21.52 -42.61
N LEU A 572 52.74 -20.98 -43.15
CA LEU A 572 52.08 -21.20 -44.49
C LEU A 572 51.30 -22.54 -44.70
N THR A 573 50.33 -22.72 -45.64
CA THR A 573 49.90 -21.96 -46.85
C THR A 573 48.37 -22.12 -47.15
N ASN A 574 47.81 -21.37 -48.13
CA ASN A 574 46.42 -21.44 -48.66
C ASN A 574 46.27 -22.26 -49.97
N LEU A 575 45.01 -22.60 -50.39
CA LEU A 575 44.38 -22.61 -51.77
C LEU A 575 43.14 -23.57 -51.84
N ARG A 576 41.90 -23.13 -52.17
CA ARG A 576 41.13 -23.15 -53.47
C ARG A 576 40.67 -24.56 -53.99
N HIS A 577 39.59 -24.83 -54.80
CA HIS A 577 38.68 -24.06 -55.70
C HIS A 577 37.32 -24.83 -56.04
N THR A 578 36.20 -24.11 -56.32
CA THR A 578 35.02 -24.33 -57.27
C THR A 578 34.17 -25.63 -57.46
N VAL A 579 32.84 -25.57 -57.16
CA VAL A 579 31.59 -25.57 -58.04
C VAL A 579 31.61 -26.31 -59.42
N PRO A 580 30.62 -27.19 -59.86
CA PRO A 580 29.22 -26.83 -60.28
C PRO A 580 28.05 -27.89 -60.21
N SER A 581 26.85 -27.54 -60.74
CA SER A 581 25.51 -28.25 -60.73
C SER A 581 25.17 -29.03 -62.04
N PRO A 582 24.08 -29.88 -62.14
CA PRO A 582 22.81 -29.46 -62.83
C PRO A 582 21.46 -30.26 -62.66
N ILE A 583 20.30 -29.57 -62.84
CA ILE A 583 19.06 -29.85 -63.67
C ILE A 583 18.19 -31.16 -63.54
N SER A 584 16.90 -31.09 -63.94
CA SER A 584 15.83 -32.13 -63.87
C SER A 584 14.85 -32.17 -65.10
N PRO A 585 13.98 -33.21 -65.27
CA PRO A 585 12.85 -33.21 -66.25
C PRO A 585 11.48 -33.81 -65.77
N ALA A 586 10.45 -33.87 -66.65
CA ALA A 586 9.07 -34.41 -66.43
C ALA A 586 8.40 -34.89 -67.79
N LYS A 587 7.07 -35.08 -68.09
CA LYS A 587 5.74 -34.67 -67.54
C LYS A 587 4.56 -35.30 -68.39
N ARG A 588 3.50 -35.98 -67.87
CA ARG A 588 2.23 -36.32 -68.65
C ARG A 588 0.95 -36.75 -67.85
N LYS A 589 -0.20 -36.97 -68.55
CA LYS A 589 -1.64 -37.01 -68.12
C LYS A 589 -2.33 -38.40 -68.39
N ARG A 590 -3.54 -38.78 -67.88
CA ARG A 590 -4.93 -38.27 -68.19
C ARG A 590 -6.05 -38.72 -67.19
N SER A 591 -7.32 -38.34 -67.48
CA SER A 591 -8.60 -38.30 -66.70
C SER A 591 -9.33 -39.67 -66.44
N THR A 592 -10.46 -39.84 -65.71
CA THR A 592 -11.70 -39.02 -65.44
C THR A 592 -12.42 -39.28 -64.08
N ASP A 593 -13.20 -38.28 -63.61
CA ASP A 593 -14.45 -38.24 -62.76
C ASP A 593 -14.65 -39.20 -61.54
N SER A 594 -15.00 -38.75 -60.32
CA SER A 594 -16.25 -38.02 -59.99
C SER A 594 -16.45 -37.66 -58.48
N LYS A 595 -17.37 -36.72 -58.19
CA LYS A 595 -18.13 -36.43 -56.94
C LYS A 595 -17.42 -35.95 -55.65
N GLN A 596 -18.24 -35.32 -54.80
CA GLN A 596 -17.89 -34.43 -53.67
C GLN A 596 -17.88 -35.16 -52.31
N ASN A 597 -17.04 -34.72 -51.35
CA ASN A 597 -17.56 -34.18 -50.07
C ASN A 597 -16.51 -33.50 -49.15
N LYS A 598 -17.00 -32.78 -48.11
CA LYS A 598 -16.20 -31.97 -47.16
C LYS A 598 -15.81 -32.75 -45.88
N LYS A 599 -14.56 -32.64 -45.40
CA LYS A 599 -14.18 -32.14 -44.05
C LYS A 599 -12.71 -32.37 -43.63
N ALA A 600 -12.19 -31.40 -42.87
CA ALA A 600 -11.21 -31.49 -41.77
C ALA A 600 -9.83 -32.18 -41.96
N LYS A 601 -8.76 -31.35 -42.00
CA LYS A 601 -7.72 -31.26 -40.93
C LYS A 601 -6.69 -30.16 -41.24
N VAL A 602 -6.44 -29.27 -40.27
CA VAL A 602 -5.27 -28.37 -40.26
C VAL A 602 -4.52 -28.56 -38.95
N LYS A 603 -3.18 -28.60 -39.00
CA LYS A 603 -2.32 -28.90 -37.85
C LYS A 603 -2.27 -27.70 -36.89
N ALA A 604 -2.35 -27.97 -35.58
CA ALA A 604 -1.89 -27.02 -34.58
C ALA A 604 -0.36 -26.89 -34.64
N LYS A 605 0.16 -25.66 -34.56
CA LYS A 605 1.56 -25.41 -34.21
C LYS A 605 1.69 -25.26 -32.69
N SER A 606 2.71 -25.87 -32.11
CA SER A 606 3.09 -25.71 -30.71
C SER A 606 4.09 -24.56 -30.55
N GLU A 607 3.83 -23.61 -29.66
CA GLU A 607 4.84 -22.64 -29.20
C GLU A 607 5.49 -23.10 -27.86
N PRO A 608 6.75 -22.72 -27.58
CA PRO A 608 7.48 -23.23 -26.40
C PRO A 608 7.03 -22.60 -25.08
N SER A 609 7.14 -23.37 -23.99
CA SER A 609 6.73 -22.95 -22.64
C SER A 609 7.92 -22.77 -21.69
N GLY A 610 8.34 -21.54 -21.45
CA GLY A 610 9.30 -21.17 -20.39
C GLY A 610 9.61 -19.67 -20.39
N SER A 611 10.04 -19.03 -19.29
CA SER A 611 10.05 -19.47 -17.89
C SER A 611 9.69 -18.28 -16.97
N LYS A 612 8.54 -18.39 -16.30
CA LYS A 612 8.18 -17.60 -15.10
C LYS A 612 7.18 -18.41 -14.28
N GLN A 613 7.47 -18.66 -13.00
CA GLN A 613 6.50 -19.27 -12.08
C GLN A 613 5.25 -18.39 -12.01
N ALA A 614 4.09 -18.95 -12.37
CA ALA A 614 2.85 -18.17 -12.40
C ALA A 614 2.36 -17.87 -10.98
N THR A 615 2.31 -16.59 -10.62
CA THR A 615 1.65 -16.10 -9.40
C THR A 615 0.22 -16.65 -9.34
N ILE A 616 -0.22 -17.08 -8.15
CA ILE A 616 -1.47 -17.83 -7.96
C ILE A 616 -2.71 -17.13 -8.53
N THR A 617 -2.71 -15.80 -8.59
CA THR A 617 -3.71 -14.94 -9.24
C THR A 617 -3.98 -15.30 -10.71
N ARG A 618 -3.00 -15.86 -11.43
CA ARG A 618 -3.12 -16.29 -12.84
C ARG A 618 -3.64 -17.73 -13.01
N PHE A 619 -3.86 -18.47 -11.91
CA PHE A 619 -4.39 -19.84 -11.94
C PHE A 619 -5.91 -19.90 -11.79
N PHE A 620 -6.49 -19.06 -10.91
CA PHE A 620 -7.93 -19.04 -10.69
C PHE A 620 -8.72 -18.37 -11.83
N SER A 621 -8.03 -17.59 -12.67
CA SER A 621 -8.56 -16.80 -13.80
C SER A 621 -8.60 -17.56 -15.15
N LYS A 622 -8.86 -18.87 -15.13
CA LYS A 622 -9.15 -19.67 -16.35
C LYS A 622 -10.45 -20.48 -16.21
N VAL A 623 -11.26 -20.39 -17.26
CA VAL A 623 -12.54 -21.08 -17.48
C VAL A 623 -12.31 -22.45 -18.15
N ILE A 624 -13.28 -23.37 -18.05
CA ILE A 624 -13.28 -24.71 -18.65
C ILE A 624 -14.43 -24.79 -19.68
N PRO A 625 -14.29 -25.49 -20.83
CA PRO A 625 -15.36 -25.61 -21.84
C PRO A 625 -16.47 -26.59 -21.44
N GLU A 626 -17.64 -26.42 -22.06
CA GLU A 626 -18.85 -27.23 -21.87
C GLU A 626 -18.84 -28.54 -22.69
N MET A 627 -19.66 -29.52 -22.27
CA MET A 627 -20.22 -30.62 -23.08
C MET A 627 -21.66 -30.95 -22.58
N PRO A 628 -22.57 -31.54 -23.38
CA PRO A 628 -23.99 -31.18 -23.27
C PRO A 628 -25.02 -32.31 -23.01
N GLY A 629 -26.18 -31.92 -22.43
CA GLY A 629 -27.53 -32.44 -22.75
C GLY A 629 -28.11 -33.63 -21.94
N GLY A 630 -29.35 -33.52 -21.43
CA GLY A 630 -30.03 -34.61 -20.67
C GLY A 630 -31.42 -34.31 -20.06
N THR A 631 -32.36 -33.82 -20.88
CA THR A 631 -33.84 -33.67 -20.75
C THR A 631 -34.67 -34.25 -19.56
N GLN A 632 -35.57 -33.40 -18.98
CA GLN A 632 -36.98 -33.61 -18.50
C GLN A 632 -37.35 -34.76 -17.51
N SER A 633 -38.36 -34.66 -16.61
CA SER A 633 -39.28 -33.57 -16.12
C SER A 633 -39.74 -33.93 -14.66
N ASP A 634 -40.88 -33.59 -14.00
CA ASP A 634 -42.21 -33.04 -14.36
C ASP A 634 -42.95 -32.38 -13.15
N ASN A 635 -44.30 -32.25 -13.19
CA ASN A 635 -45.19 -31.41 -12.36
C ASN A 635 -45.78 -32.03 -11.05
N SER A 636 -46.05 -31.20 -10.01
CA SER A 636 -47.42 -30.81 -9.56
C SER A 636 -47.49 -30.11 -8.16
N GLU A 637 -48.51 -29.26 -7.99
CA GLU A 637 -48.93 -28.46 -6.81
C GLU A 637 -50.43 -28.77 -6.50
N PRO A 638 -51.16 -28.27 -5.45
CA PRO A 638 -50.94 -27.05 -4.63
C PRO A 638 -51.32 -27.13 -3.10
N LYS A 639 -51.17 -25.99 -2.37
CA LYS A 639 -52.04 -25.37 -1.30
C LYS A 639 -52.77 -26.28 -0.26
N LEU A 640 -52.87 -26.01 1.06
CA LEU A 640 -52.45 -24.95 2.03
C LEU A 640 -52.78 -25.55 3.47
N ASP A 641 -52.80 -24.95 4.68
CA ASP A 641 -52.66 -23.58 5.25
C ASP A 641 -52.38 -23.62 6.79
N GLN A 642 -52.15 -22.45 7.40
CA GLN A 642 -52.40 -22.05 8.80
C GLN A 642 -51.80 -22.84 10.00
N SER A 643 -50.65 -22.34 10.44
CA SER A 643 -50.48 -21.65 11.74
C SER A 643 -49.75 -22.30 12.95
N SER A 644 -49.09 -21.40 13.69
CA SER A 644 -48.73 -21.44 15.12
C SER A 644 -47.38 -22.02 15.60
N LYS A 645 -46.50 -21.06 15.94
CA LYS A 645 -45.44 -21.05 16.97
C LYS A 645 -44.12 -21.79 16.70
N VAL A 646 -43.06 -21.18 17.25
CA VAL A 646 -41.64 -21.42 16.98
C VAL A 646 -40.89 -21.42 18.30
N GLU A 647 -40.07 -22.45 18.53
CA GLU A 647 -38.98 -22.61 19.52
C GLU A 647 -38.45 -24.06 19.28
N ASP A 648 -37.16 -24.41 19.34
CA ASP A 648 -35.95 -23.64 19.65
C ASP A 648 -34.70 -24.40 19.10
N LEU A 649 -33.71 -23.72 18.48
CA LEU A 649 -32.39 -24.30 18.11
C LEU A 649 -31.32 -23.21 17.93
N LEU A 650 -30.19 -23.35 18.63
CA LEU A 650 -29.15 -22.32 18.78
C LEU A 650 -27.99 -22.38 17.74
N PRO A 651 -27.25 -21.26 17.52
CA PRO A 651 -26.04 -21.23 16.67
C PRO A 651 -24.79 -21.84 17.34
N THR A 652 -23.73 -22.04 16.55
CA THR A 652 -22.38 -22.43 17.01
C THR A 652 -21.53 -21.23 17.47
N ASP A 653 -20.53 -21.47 18.32
CA ASP A 653 -19.65 -20.48 19.00
C ASP A 653 -19.22 -19.25 18.17
N ASP A 654 -18.77 -19.41 16.92
CA ASP A 654 -18.34 -18.26 16.10
C ASP A 654 -19.50 -17.30 15.75
N GLY A 655 -20.73 -17.82 15.64
CA GLY A 655 -21.96 -17.04 15.51
C GLY A 655 -22.32 -16.26 16.79
N GLN A 656 -21.64 -16.54 17.89
CA GLN A 656 -21.72 -15.78 19.14
C GLN A 656 -20.72 -14.60 19.17
N MET A 657 -19.69 -14.61 18.31
CA MET A 657 -18.66 -13.56 18.24
C MET A 657 -19.06 -12.37 17.34
N TYR A 658 -20.06 -12.55 16.48
CA TYR A 658 -20.71 -11.49 15.68
C TYR A 658 -22.22 -11.41 15.97
N LYS A 659 -22.67 -11.87 17.14
CA LYS A 659 -24.11 -12.06 17.41
C LYS A 659 -24.89 -10.76 17.24
N ASP A 660 -24.37 -9.67 17.80
CA ASP A 660 -24.94 -8.34 17.66
C ASP A 660 -25.01 -7.92 16.19
N GLU A 661 -23.93 -8.09 15.41
CA GLU A 661 -23.91 -7.77 13.97
C GLU A 661 -24.81 -8.68 13.12
N ILE A 662 -25.04 -9.93 13.53
CA ILE A 662 -25.93 -10.91 12.88
C ILE A 662 -27.40 -10.54 13.10
N ASP A 663 -27.79 -10.33 14.37
CA ASP A 663 -29.15 -9.94 14.72
C ASP A 663 -29.44 -8.51 14.18
N GLN A 664 -28.45 -7.60 14.23
CA GLN A 664 -28.47 -6.30 13.55
C GLN A 664 -28.66 -6.46 12.04
N PHE A 665 -27.90 -7.32 11.36
CA PHE A 665 -28.03 -7.58 9.92
C PHE A 665 -29.41 -8.13 9.54
N MET A 666 -29.90 -9.12 10.28
CA MET A 666 -31.23 -9.71 10.11
C MET A 666 -32.35 -8.67 10.24
N GLN A 667 -32.22 -7.78 11.22
CA GLN A 667 -33.14 -6.65 11.41
C GLN A 667 -33.03 -5.60 10.29
N ILE A 668 -31.90 -5.52 9.55
CA ILE A 668 -31.82 -4.64 8.36
C ILE A 668 -32.66 -5.17 7.21
N ILE A 669 -32.55 -6.48 6.94
CA ILE A 669 -33.15 -7.11 5.76
C ILE A 669 -34.60 -7.58 5.97
N ASN A 670 -35.20 -7.32 7.15
CA ASN A 670 -36.47 -7.91 7.60
C ASN A 670 -36.50 -9.45 7.42
N GLY A 671 -35.39 -10.11 7.75
CA GLY A 671 -35.20 -11.53 7.49
C GLY A 671 -36.04 -12.43 8.41
N THR A 672 -36.70 -13.44 7.83
CA THR A 672 -37.29 -14.55 8.58
C THR A 672 -36.20 -15.49 9.11
N GLU A 673 -36.49 -16.28 10.14
CA GLU A 673 -35.47 -17.12 10.82
C GLU A 673 -34.75 -18.13 9.87
N SER A 674 -35.37 -18.51 8.75
CA SER A 674 -34.74 -19.31 7.69
C SER A 674 -33.59 -18.59 6.96
N LEU A 675 -33.63 -17.26 6.86
CA LEU A 675 -32.54 -16.43 6.30
C LEU A 675 -31.37 -16.24 7.29
N LYS A 676 -31.56 -16.50 8.59
CA LYS A 676 -30.54 -16.27 9.63
C LYS A 676 -29.23 -16.98 9.36
N LYS A 677 -29.28 -18.19 8.78
CA LYS A 677 -28.09 -18.96 8.39
C LYS A 677 -27.32 -18.33 7.21
N TYR A 678 -28.03 -17.68 6.29
CA TYR A 678 -27.43 -16.92 5.19
C TYR A 678 -26.87 -15.59 5.71
N ALA A 679 -27.60 -14.88 6.58
CA ALA A 679 -27.12 -13.68 7.29
C ALA A 679 -25.80 -13.92 8.05
N ILE A 680 -25.73 -14.96 8.88
CA ILE A 680 -24.50 -15.43 9.55
C ILE A 680 -23.38 -15.60 8.51
N THR A 681 -23.64 -16.37 7.46
CA THR A 681 -22.66 -16.66 6.40
C THR A 681 -22.14 -15.39 5.71
N ILE A 682 -22.98 -14.38 5.48
CA ILE A 682 -22.57 -13.12 4.86
C ILE A 682 -21.80 -12.24 5.87
N ILE A 683 -22.30 -12.07 7.10
CA ILE A 683 -21.66 -11.23 8.12
C ILE A 683 -20.29 -11.77 8.53
N GLU A 684 -20.11 -13.09 8.64
CA GLU A 684 -18.79 -13.72 8.78
C GLU A 684 -17.90 -13.47 7.56
N LYS A 685 -18.45 -13.58 6.34
CA LYS A 685 -17.73 -13.36 5.07
C LYS A 685 -17.27 -11.91 4.91
N THR A 686 -17.94 -10.95 5.56
CA THR A 686 -17.53 -9.54 5.63
C THR A 686 -16.87 -9.15 6.96
N LYS A 687 -16.76 -10.08 7.91
CA LYS A 687 -16.13 -9.93 9.24
C LYS A 687 -16.77 -8.84 10.10
N GLY A 688 -18.11 -8.80 10.14
CA GLY A 688 -18.88 -7.77 10.84
C GLY A 688 -19.10 -6.49 10.03
N ASP A 689 -18.55 -6.36 8.83
CA ASP A 689 -18.81 -5.22 7.95
C ASP A 689 -20.20 -5.36 7.30
N ILE A 690 -21.20 -4.86 8.02
CA ILE A 690 -22.63 -4.87 7.65
C ILE A 690 -22.87 -4.21 6.29
N ASN A 691 -22.16 -3.14 5.94
CA ASN A 691 -22.37 -2.45 4.66
C ASN A 691 -21.93 -3.33 3.48
N LYS A 692 -20.76 -4.00 3.60
CA LYS A 692 -20.38 -5.03 2.63
C LYS A 692 -21.34 -6.22 2.63
N ALA A 693 -21.95 -6.55 3.77
CA ALA A 693 -22.90 -7.65 3.86
C ALA A 693 -24.18 -7.34 3.07
N LEU A 694 -24.71 -6.12 3.22
CA LEU A 694 -25.87 -5.65 2.46
C LEU A 694 -25.57 -5.61 0.95
N ASP A 695 -24.39 -5.14 0.55
CA ASP A 695 -24.00 -5.13 -0.87
C ASP A 695 -23.75 -6.54 -1.46
N ILE A 696 -23.40 -7.54 -0.65
CA ILE A 696 -23.39 -8.95 -1.09
C ILE A 696 -24.81 -9.52 -1.16
N TYR A 697 -25.67 -9.21 -0.19
CA TYR A 697 -27.05 -9.68 -0.11
C TYR A 697 -27.90 -9.16 -1.27
N TYR A 698 -27.96 -7.83 -1.44
CA TYR A 698 -28.66 -7.18 -2.56
C TYR A 698 -27.89 -7.27 -3.89
N GLY A 699 -26.66 -7.81 -3.90
CA GLY A 699 -25.88 -8.08 -5.11
C GLY A 699 -26.12 -9.47 -5.73
N ASN A 700 -26.68 -10.41 -4.98
CA ASN A 700 -26.90 -11.81 -5.39
C ASN A 700 -28.38 -12.10 -5.64
N SER A 701 -28.97 -11.48 -6.65
CA SER A 701 -30.36 -11.73 -7.07
C SER A 701 -30.51 -12.96 -7.97
N GLU A 702 -30.21 -14.17 -7.47
CA GLU A 702 -30.73 -15.43 -8.04
C GLU A 702 -30.52 -16.64 -7.10
N ASN A 703 -31.56 -17.50 -7.00
CA ASN A 703 -31.62 -18.77 -6.26
C ASN A 703 -31.66 -18.72 -4.72
N LEU A 704 -32.88 -18.73 -4.17
CA LEU A 704 -33.21 -19.25 -2.84
C LEU A 704 -34.38 -20.25 -2.98
N GLY A 705 -34.21 -21.47 -2.48
CA GLY A 705 -35.18 -22.57 -2.57
C GLY A 705 -34.77 -23.74 -1.66
N GLU A 706 -35.75 -24.40 -1.04
CA GLU A 706 -35.54 -25.17 0.20
C GLU A 706 -35.39 -26.70 0.02
N LYS A 707 -34.81 -27.36 1.05
CA LYS A 707 -35.32 -28.64 1.61
C LYS A 707 -34.70 -29.02 2.97
N GLN A 708 -35.54 -29.52 3.88
CA GLN A 708 -35.21 -30.17 5.16
C GLN A 708 -34.88 -31.67 4.95
N ILE A 709 -34.19 -32.46 5.80
CA ILE A 709 -33.92 -32.56 7.26
C ILE A 709 -34.86 -33.49 8.06
N SER A 710 -34.25 -34.51 8.68
CA SER A 710 -34.61 -35.21 9.94
C SER A 710 -33.31 -35.90 10.47
N VAL A 711 -32.98 -36.12 11.76
CA VAL A 711 -33.61 -35.92 13.10
C VAL A 711 -34.62 -36.98 13.56
N GLN A 712 -34.21 -37.85 14.52
CA GLN A 712 -34.87 -38.19 15.81
C GLN A 712 -34.12 -39.34 16.56
N VAL A 713 -34.14 -39.54 17.90
CA VAL A 713 -34.26 -38.63 19.08
C VAL A 713 -33.97 -39.37 20.43
N GLU A 714 -33.75 -38.64 21.55
CA GLU A 714 -33.90 -39.04 23.00
C GLU A 714 -32.92 -40.06 23.68
N SER A 715 -32.70 -40.08 25.02
CA SER A 715 -32.93 -39.09 26.12
C SER A 715 -32.12 -39.38 27.43
N LYS A 716 -31.89 -38.34 28.27
CA LYS A 716 -32.02 -38.20 29.77
C LYS A 716 -31.45 -39.30 30.75
N ILE A 717 -31.06 -39.09 32.03
CA ILE A 717 -31.14 -37.95 33.01
C ILE A 717 -30.12 -38.09 34.21
N ASP A 718 -29.87 -36.98 34.95
CA ASP A 718 -29.36 -36.81 36.35
C ASP A 718 -27.92 -37.12 36.89
N ARG A 719 -27.69 -36.62 38.12
CA ARG A 719 -26.50 -36.55 39.03
C ARG A 719 -26.95 -37.01 40.48
N PRO A 720 -26.17 -37.13 41.59
CA PRO A 720 -24.91 -36.39 41.95
C PRO A 720 -23.86 -37.01 42.96
N VAL A 721 -22.76 -36.26 43.20
CA VAL A 721 -22.06 -36.00 44.52
C VAL A 721 -21.13 -37.04 45.26
N VAL A 722 -19.80 -36.80 45.17
CA VAL A 722 -18.79 -36.57 46.28
C VAL A 722 -18.05 -37.71 47.07
N LYS A 723 -16.71 -37.77 46.85
CA LYS A 723 -15.53 -38.04 47.76
C LYS A 723 -15.02 -39.45 48.20
N LYS A 724 -13.74 -39.69 47.80
CA LYS A 724 -12.50 -40.04 48.58
C LYS A 724 -11.97 -41.49 48.76
N HIS A 725 -10.78 -41.69 48.18
CA HIS A 725 -9.51 -42.29 48.70
C HIS A 725 -9.16 -43.81 48.62
N ALA A 726 -7.90 -44.03 48.20
CA ALA A 726 -6.91 -45.09 48.56
C ALA A 726 -6.70 -46.35 47.65
N SER A 727 -5.40 -46.58 47.31
CA SER A 727 -4.59 -47.83 47.15
C SER A 727 -5.24 -49.22 46.89
N GLU A 728 -4.66 -50.17 46.13
CA GLU A 728 -3.41 -50.22 45.32
C GLU A 728 -3.40 -51.42 44.32
N GLU A 729 -2.38 -51.50 43.46
CA GLU A 729 -1.86 -52.66 42.68
C GLU A 729 -2.77 -53.61 41.84
N LEU A 730 -2.70 -53.42 40.51
CA LEU A 730 -2.25 -54.42 39.50
C LEU A 730 -2.94 -55.82 39.37
N ARG A 731 -3.81 -56.00 38.34
CA ARG A 731 -3.44 -56.67 37.05
C ARG A 731 -4.60 -56.91 36.03
N ILE A 732 -4.31 -56.58 34.76
CA ILE A 732 -4.68 -57.28 33.50
C ILE A 732 -6.13 -57.15 32.94
N VAL A 733 -6.24 -56.45 31.79
CA VAL A 733 -7.39 -56.17 30.87
C VAL A 733 -8.64 -55.52 31.49
N PRO A 734 -9.20 -54.47 30.84
CA PRO A 734 -10.19 -54.73 29.78
C PRO A 734 -10.07 -53.80 28.55
N ASP A 735 -11.08 -53.87 27.69
CA ASP A 735 -11.26 -53.18 26.41
C ASP A 735 -11.94 -51.79 26.56
N ILE A 736 -11.99 -51.02 25.46
CA ILE A 736 -12.95 -49.94 25.14
C ILE A 736 -13.08 -48.71 26.11
N PHE A 737 -12.79 -47.52 25.54
CA PHE A 737 -13.25 -46.17 25.94
C PHE A 737 -13.12 -45.72 27.41
N ASP A 738 -12.21 -44.76 27.65
CA ASP A 738 -12.65 -43.43 28.13
C ASP A 738 -11.69 -42.31 27.70
N GLN A 739 -12.15 -41.06 27.71
CA GLN A 739 -11.41 -39.88 27.26
C GLN A 739 -10.43 -39.36 28.33
N LYS A 740 -9.13 -39.47 28.04
CA LYS A 740 -8.12 -38.64 28.70
C LYS A 740 -7.58 -37.60 27.72
N VAL A 741 -8.13 -36.39 27.79
CA VAL A 741 -7.70 -35.23 26.99
C VAL A 741 -6.20 -34.99 27.20
N LEU A 742 -5.40 -35.20 26.15
CA LEU A 742 -3.98 -34.89 26.15
C LEU A 742 -3.74 -33.38 25.98
N LYS A 743 -2.61 -32.89 26.48
CA LYS A 743 -2.33 -31.47 26.75
C LYS A 743 -1.94 -30.66 25.50
N ASP A 744 -2.81 -30.59 24.50
CA ASP A 744 -2.54 -29.84 23.27
C ASP A 744 -2.73 -28.32 23.44
N ASN A 745 -1.72 -27.63 23.97
CA ASN A 745 -1.42 -26.20 23.75
C ASN A 745 -0.13 -25.70 24.46
N VAL A 746 0.40 -26.43 25.45
CA VAL A 746 1.36 -25.92 26.45
C VAL A 746 2.68 -25.41 25.86
N ASP A 747 3.26 -26.13 24.89
CA ASP A 747 4.59 -25.82 24.32
C ASP A 747 4.64 -24.49 23.56
N ALA A 748 3.56 -24.11 22.87
CA ALA A 748 3.51 -22.89 22.06
C ALA A 748 3.61 -21.65 22.96
N THR A 749 3.05 -21.70 24.17
CA THR A 749 3.24 -20.68 25.20
C THR A 749 4.69 -20.56 25.65
N HIS A 750 5.43 -21.67 25.80
CA HIS A 750 6.82 -21.63 26.28
C HIS A 750 7.76 -20.86 25.34
N LEU A 751 7.62 -21.00 24.02
CA LEU A 751 8.41 -20.24 23.04
C LEU A 751 8.30 -18.71 23.23
N SER A 752 7.17 -18.23 23.76
CA SER A 752 6.90 -16.81 24.01
C SER A 752 7.49 -16.26 25.31
N LEU A 753 8.14 -17.09 26.14
CA LEU A 753 8.83 -16.66 27.35
C LEU A 753 10.01 -15.72 27.03
N PRO A 754 10.36 -14.78 27.93
CA PRO A 754 11.61 -14.02 27.84
C PRO A 754 12.83 -14.97 27.75
N PRO A 755 13.90 -14.65 27.00
CA PRO A 755 15.03 -15.57 26.81
C PRO A 755 15.68 -16.04 28.10
N GLU A 756 15.71 -15.18 29.11
CA GLU A 756 16.25 -15.40 30.46
C GLU A 756 15.42 -16.44 31.24
N LYS A 757 14.16 -16.64 30.86
CA LYS A 757 13.22 -17.62 31.43
C LYS A 757 12.98 -18.83 30.52
N TYR A 758 13.64 -18.89 29.36
CA TYR A 758 13.49 -19.98 28.41
C TYR A 758 14.64 -20.99 28.55
N ASN A 759 14.35 -22.19 29.04
CA ASN A 759 15.30 -23.31 29.05
C ASN A 759 15.29 -24.00 27.67
N PRO A 760 16.40 -23.99 26.90
CA PRO A 760 16.42 -24.55 25.54
C PRO A 760 16.16 -26.06 25.44
N LYS A 761 16.42 -26.84 26.51
CA LYS A 761 16.19 -28.29 26.52
C LYS A 761 14.84 -28.69 27.10
N GLU A 762 14.38 -28.02 28.16
CA GLU A 762 13.11 -28.36 28.84
C GLU A 762 11.88 -27.77 28.13
N HIS A 763 12.03 -26.64 27.44
CA HIS A 763 10.94 -25.96 26.73
C HIS A 763 10.90 -26.26 25.22
N ALA A 764 11.64 -27.29 24.76
CA ALA A 764 11.57 -27.82 23.41
C ALA A 764 10.47 -28.89 23.30
N CYS A 765 9.84 -29.02 22.13
CA CYS A 765 8.82 -30.05 21.88
C CYS A 765 9.40 -31.42 21.44
N TRP A 766 10.70 -31.64 21.64
CA TRP A 766 11.40 -32.91 21.44
C TRP A 766 12.54 -33.04 22.47
N ARG A 767 13.07 -34.25 22.64
CA ARG A 767 14.12 -34.55 23.62
C ARG A 767 15.50 -34.67 22.96
N ASP A 768 16.52 -34.67 23.80
CA ASP A 768 17.90 -34.96 23.38
C ASP A 768 17.99 -36.32 22.68
N GLY A 769 18.85 -36.42 21.66
CA GLY A 769 18.93 -37.56 20.75
C GLY A 769 17.74 -37.76 19.79
N GLN A 770 16.64 -37.00 19.90
CA GLN A 770 15.53 -37.04 18.93
C GLN A 770 15.76 -36.03 17.79
N PRO A 771 15.33 -36.31 16.55
CA PRO A 771 15.44 -35.35 15.46
C PRO A 771 14.44 -34.20 15.59
N ALA A 772 14.85 -32.98 15.21
CA ALA A 772 14.03 -31.80 15.40
C ALA A 772 12.76 -31.79 14.50
N PRO A 773 11.55 -31.64 15.09
CA PRO A 773 10.31 -31.63 14.35
C PRO A 773 10.06 -30.26 13.68
N TYR A 774 9.55 -30.28 12.45
CA TYR A 774 9.13 -29.09 11.71
C TYR A 774 8.05 -28.29 12.47
N LEU A 775 7.25 -28.98 13.28
CA LEU A 775 6.29 -28.44 14.22
C LEU A 775 6.86 -27.32 15.13
N HIS A 776 8.13 -27.40 15.55
CA HIS A 776 8.77 -26.33 16.36
C HIS A 776 8.86 -25.01 15.59
N ILE A 777 9.25 -25.09 14.31
CA ILE A 777 9.25 -23.95 13.39
C ILE A 777 7.81 -23.50 13.13
N ALA A 778 6.88 -24.41 12.86
CA ALA A 778 5.48 -24.06 12.55
C ALA A 778 4.75 -23.36 13.72
N ARG A 779 4.99 -23.79 14.97
CA ARG A 779 4.50 -23.11 16.18
C ARG A 779 5.13 -21.73 16.33
N THR A 780 6.46 -21.61 16.12
CA THR A 780 7.17 -20.32 16.12
C THR A 780 6.61 -19.36 15.06
N PHE A 781 6.35 -19.85 13.84
CA PHE A 781 5.75 -19.09 12.75
C PHE A 781 4.33 -18.60 13.06
N ASN A 782 3.52 -19.41 13.75
CA ASN A 782 2.18 -19.02 14.20
C ASN A 782 2.23 -17.87 15.22
N LEU A 783 3.22 -17.86 16.13
CA LEU A 783 3.43 -16.75 17.08
C LEU A 783 3.93 -15.48 16.38
N LEU A 784 4.85 -15.62 15.41
CA LEU A 784 5.41 -14.50 14.64
C LEU A 784 4.38 -13.79 13.75
N GLU A 785 3.41 -14.53 13.19
CA GLU A 785 2.34 -13.97 12.37
C GLU A 785 1.44 -12.98 13.13
N GLY A 786 1.26 -13.19 14.45
CA GLY A 786 0.53 -12.27 15.32
C GLY A 786 1.38 -11.12 15.88
N GLU A 787 2.71 -11.15 15.73
CA GLU A 787 3.62 -10.22 16.40
C GLU A 787 3.93 -8.98 15.55
N LYS A 788 3.78 -7.79 16.15
CA LYS A 788 4.02 -6.50 15.51
C LYS A 788 5.37 -5.88 15.92
N GLY A 789 5.92 -6.27 17.08
CA GLY A 789 7.17 -5.75 17.62
C GLY A 789 8.40 -6.56 17.19
N ARG A 790 9.33 -5.94 16.46
CA ARG A 790 10.58 -6.59 15.99
C ARG A 790 11.39 -7.22 17.13
N ILE A 791 11.44 -6.60 18.32
CA ILE A 791 12.18 -7.11 19.48
C ILE A 791 11.61 -8.47 19.94
N LYS A 792 10.29 -8.56 20.11
CA LYS A 792 9.63 -9.81 20.52
C LYS A 792 9.68 -10.87 19.42
N ALA A 793 9.62 -10.47 18.14
CA ALA A 793 9.88 -11.38 17.01
C ALA A 793 11.32 -11.94 17.01
N THR A 794 12.34 -11.12 17.31
CA THR A 794 13.72 -11.60 17.51
C THR A 794 13.81 -12.55 18.71
N SER A 795 13.12 -12.27 19.81
CA SER A 795 13.08 -13.14 21.00
C SER A 795 12.48 -14.53 20.71
N LEU A 796 11.34 -14.57 20.01
CA LEU A 796 10.68 -15.82 19.59
C LEU A 796 11.62 -16.69 18.73
N LEU A 797 12.28 -16.08 17.75
CA LEU A 797 13.26 -16.77 16.89
C LEU A 797 14.52 -17.19 17.67
N CYS A 798 14.99 -16.38 18.62
CA CYS A 798 16.13 -16.71 19.47
C CYS A 798 15.85 -17.97 20.30
N ASN A 799 14.71 -18.03 20.99
CA ASN A 799 14.30 -19.23 21.75
C ASN A 799 14.20 -20.46 20.84
N MET A 800 13.58 -20.32 19.66
CA MET A 800 13.48 -21.39 18.67
C MET A 800 14.86 -21.92 18.25
N PHE A 801 15.81 -21.03 17.90
CA PHE A 801 17.18 -21.40 17.54
C PHE A 801 18.00 -21.96 18.71
N ARG A 802 17.81 -21.47 19.94
CA ARG A 802 18.50 -22.01 21.14
C ARG A 802 18.19 -23.49 21.34
N SER A 803 16.93 -23.91 21.19
CA SER A 803 16.59 -25.34 21.27
C SER A 803 17.20 -26.17 20.13
N LEU A 804 17.27 -25.61 18.91
CA LEU A 804 17.96 -26.30 17.81
C LEU A 804 19.45 -26.45 18.08
N LEU A 805 20.13 -25.40 18.56
CA LEU A 805 21.54 -25.46 18.95
C LEU A 805 21.79 -26.48 20.07
N ALA A 806 20.92 -26.52 21.08
CA ALA A 806 21.08 -27.36 22.26
C ALA A 806 20.72 -28.85 22.07
N LEU A 807 19.89 -29.20 21.08
CA LEU A 807 19.36 -30.56 20.88
C LEU A 807 19.56 -31.14 19.47
N SER A 808 19.75 -30.32 18.44
CA SER A 808 19.78 -30.74 17.03
C SER A 808 20.51 -29.74 16.12
N PRO A 809 21.79 -29.42 16.38
CA PRO A 809 22.49 -28.31 15.71
C PRO A 809 22.55 -28.44 14.18
N ALA A 810 22.51 -29.66 13.64
CA ALA A 810 22.46 -29.91 12.20
C ALA A 810 21.18 -29.39 11.51
N ASP A 811 20.07 -29.22 12.25
CA ASP A 811 18.80 -28.69 11.73
C ASP A 811 18.77 -27.14 11.73
N VAL A 812 19.77 -26.44 12.28
CA VAL A 812 19.83 -24.97 12.36
C VAL A 812 19.89 -24.32 10.98
N LEU A 813 20.81 -24.73 10.10
CA LEU A 813 20.94 -24.19 8.73
C LEU A 813 19.65 -24.45 7.89
N PRO A 814 19.09 -25.67 7.85
CA PRO A 814 17.74 -25.92 7.32
C PRO A 814 16.65 -25.00 7.91
N ALA A 815 16.66 -24.74 9.22
CA ALA A 815 15.70 -23.86 9.87
C ALA A 815 15.86 -22.39 9.43
N VAL A 816 17.09 -21.86 9.32
CA VAL A 816 17.36 -20.50 8.79
C VAL A 816 16.87 -20.38 7.35
N TYR A 817 17.08 -21.41 6.53
CA TYR A 817 16.56 -21.45 5.16
C TYR A 817 15.02 -21.42 5.10
N LEU A 818 14.34 -22.22 5.92
CA LEU A 818 12.88 -22.23 6.02
C LEU A 818 12.33 -20.89 6.56
N CYS A 819 12.96 -20.31 7.58
CA CYS A 819 12.63 -19.00 8.15
C CYS A 819 12.78 -17.85 7.15
N THR A 820 13.66 -17.99 6.16
CA THR A 820 13.86 -17.02 5.07
C THR A 820 13.10 -17.37 3.78
N ASN A 821 12.32 -18.47 3.79
CA ASN A 821 11.58 -19.00 2.64
C ASN A 821 12.47 -19.32 1.41
N LYS A 822 13.73 -19.68 1.66
CA LYS A 822 14.75 -20.04 0.66
C LYS A 822 15.03 -21.55 0.70
N ILE A 823 15.76 -22.07 -0.29
CA ILE A 823 16.18 -23.49 -0.35
C ILE A 823 17.67 -23.69 -0.70
N ALA A 824 18.37 -22.58 -0.91
CA ALA A 824 19.71 -22.43 -1.47
C ALA A 824 20.07 -20.93 -1.48
N ALA A 825 21.32 -20.57 -1.81
CA ALA A 825 21.68 -19.18 -2.06
C ALA A 825 21.04 -18.64 -3.36
N ASP A 826 20.86 -17.32 -3.46
CA ASP A 826 20.14 -16.69 -4.60
C ASP A 826 20.86 -16.94 -5.93
N HIS A 827 22.19 -16.92 -5.90
CA HIS A 827 23.09 -17.07 -7.05
C HIS A 827 23.17 -18.50 -7.62
N GLU A 828 22.49 -19.46 -6.99
CA GLU A 828 22.36 -20.83 -7.51
C GLU A 828 21.12 -21.00 -8.42
N ASN A 829 20.26 -19.98 -8.52
CA ASN A 829 19.01 -20.00 -9.31
C ASN A 829 18.08 -21.22 -9.04
N LYS A 830 18.15 -21.79 -7.82
CA LYS A 830 17.36 -22.98 -7.41
C LYS A 830 15.90 -22.61 -7.10
N GLU A 831 15.09 -22.51 -8.15
CA GLU A 831 13.63 -22.38 -8.05
C GLU A 831 12.93 -23.74 -7.86
N LEU A 832 11.90 -23.79 -6.99
CA LEU A 832 11.02 -24.96 -6.85
C LEU A 832 10.33 -25.35 -8.16
N ASN A 833 10.09 -24.39 -9.06
CA ASN A 833 9.39 -24.60 -10.33
C ASN A 833 8.04 -25.31 -10.12
N ILE A 834 7.20 -24.73 -9.25
CA ILE A 834 5.84 -25.22 -8.95
C ILE A 834 4.83 -24.07 -9.07
N GLY A 835 3.82 -24.24 -9.93
CA GLY A 835 2.70 -23.29 -10.00
C GLY A 835 1.71 -23.53 -8.86
N GLY A 836 0.93 -22.50 -8.49
CA GLY A 836 -0.19 -22.66 -7.56
C GLY A 836 -1.19 -23.74 -8.00
N SER A 837 -1.27 -24.02 -9.31
CA SER A 837 -1.98 -25.16 -9.89
C SER A 837 -1.58 -26.52 -9.31
N LEU A 838 -0.28 -26.75 -9.13
CA LEU A 838 0.26 -28.00 -8.62
C LEU A 838 0.03 -28.13 -7.12
N VAL A 839 0.15 -27.03 -6.38
CA VAL A 839 -0.12 -26.99 -4.93
C VAL A 839 -1.61 -27.23 -4.65
N THR A 840 -2.52 -26.60 -5.42
CA THR A 840 -3.96 -26.88 -5.35
C THR A 840 -4.30 -28.33 -5.69
N ALA A 841 -3.72 -28.89 -6.77
CA ALA A 841 -3.97 -30.29 -7.14
C ALA A 841 -3.39 -31.29 -6.11
N ALA A 842 -2.32 -30.93 -5.41
CA ALA A 842 -1.78 -31.70 -4.30
C ALA A 842 -2.69 -31.60 -3.06
N LEU A 843 -3.18 -30.40 -2.73
CA LEU A 843 -4.12 -30.18 -1.63
C LEU A 843 -5.44 -30.93 -1.84
N GLU A 844 -5.96 -30.95 -3.06
CA GLU A 844 -7.12 -31.73 -3.48
C GLU A 844 -6.93 -33.24 -3.22
N GLU A 845 -5.74 -33.78 -3.48
CA GLU A 845 -5.42 -35.20 -3.26
C GLU A 845 -5.03 -35.53 -1.80
N ALA A 846 -4.48 -34.57 -1.06
CA ALA A 846 -4.11 -34.74 0.34
C ALA A 846 -5.34 -34.64 1.26
N CYS A 847 -6.19 -33.65 1.01
CA CYS A 847 -7.36 -33.33 1.85
C CYS A 847 -8.69 -33.85 1.29
N GLY A 848 -8.70 -34.55 0.14
CA GLY A 848 -9.93 -35.05 -0.50
C GLY A 848 -10.92 -33.95 -0.90
N THR A 849 -10.44 -32.72 -1.06
CA THR A 849 -11.28 -31.52 -1.17
C THR A 849 -11.37 -31.05 -2.63
N ASN A 850 -12.59 -30.97 -3.17
CA ASN A 850 -12.85 -30.51 -4.54
C ASN A 850 -12.25 -29.10 -4.79
N ARG A 851 -11.52 -28.94 -5.89
CA ARG A 851 -10.90 -27.69 -6.35
C ARG A 851 -11.83 -26.47 -6.46
N LEU A 852 -13.14 -26.65 -6.62
CA LEU A 852 -14.12 -25.56 -6.50
C LEU A 852 -14.20 -25.02 -5.07
N LYS A 853 -14.33 -25.91 -4.07
CA LYS A 853 -14.30 -25.52 -2.64
C LYS A 853 -12.94 -24.91 -2.26
N ILE A 854 -11.82 -25.42 -2.80
CA ILE A 854 -10.50 -24.80 -2.59
C ILE A 854 -10.45 -23.37 -3.18
N ARG A 855 -11.05 -23.14 -4.36
CA ARG A 855 -11.16 -21.80 -4.97
C ARG A 855 -12.05 -20.86 -4.16
N GLU A 856 -13.20 -21.35 -3.68
CA GLU A 856 -14.12 -20.61 -2.83
C GLU A 856 -13.46 -20.18 -1.51
N MET A 857 -12.82 -21.13 -0.81
CA MET A 857 -12.08 -20.84 0.41
C MET A 857 -10.90 -19.88 0.14
N PHE A 858 -10.21 -20.00 -1.01
CA PHE A 858 -9.16 -19.03 -1.39
C PHE A 858 -9.71 -17.62 -1.60
N ASN A 859 -10.93 -17.50 -2.13
CA ASN A 859 -11.63 -16.23 -2.24
C ASN A 859 -12.09 -15.68 -0.86
N LYS A 860 -12.42 -16.54 0.13
CA LYS A 860 -12.73 -16.14 1.52
C LYS A 860 -11.48 -15.71 2.30
N PHE A 861 -10.37 -16.45 2.21
CA PHE A 861 -9.19 -16.26 3.05
C PHE A 861 -8.07 -15.40 2.44
N GLY A 862 -7.93 -15.31 1.12
CA GLY A 862 -6.85 -14.56 0.46
C GLY A 862 -5.43 -15.15 0.65
N ASP A 863 -5.33 -16.38 1.14
CA ASP A 863 -4.09 -17.13 1.33
C ASP A 863 -4.31 -18.63 1.11
N LEU A 864 -3.36 -19.32 0.46
CA LEU A 864 -3.51 -20.77 0.24
C LEU A 864 -3.09 -21.60 1.46
N GLY A 865 -2.29 -21.06 2.39
CA GLY A 865 -1.94 -21.74 3.64
C GLY A 865 -3.11 -21.83 4.59
N ASP A 866 -3.84 -20.72 4.79
CA ASP A 866 -5.06 -20.73 5.60
C ASP A 866 -6.14 -21.65 5.00
N VAL A 867 -6.30 -21.64 3.67
CA VAL A 867 -7.15 -22.62 2.96
C VAL A 867 -6.72 -24.06 3.19
N ALA A 868 -5.42 -24.35 3.12
CA ALA A 868 -4.91 -25.69 3.33
C ALA A 868 -5.08 -26.16 4.78
N GLN A 869 -4.94 -25.24 5.73
CA GLN A 869 -5.19 -25.46 7.14
C GLN A 869 -6.66 -25.82 7.41
N GLU A 870 -7.58 -25.08 6.81
CA GLU A 870 -9.03 -25.34 6.87
C GLU A 870 -9.36 -26.72 6.27
N CYS A 871 -8.88 -27.00 5.05
CA CYS A 871 -9.00 -28.32 4.42
C CYS A 871 -8.54 -29.46 5.35
N ARG A 872 -7.43 -29.26 6.07
CA ARG A 872 -6.86 -30.27 6.98
C ARG A 872 -7.71 -30.48 8.23
N GLN A 873 -8.29 -29.42 8.79
CA GLN A 873 -9.16 -29.51 9.97
C GLN A 873 -10.45 -30.31 9.71
N THR A 874 -10.91 -30.40 8.45
CA THR A 874 -12.05 -31.25 8.08
C THR A 874 -11.76 -32.76 8.04
N GLN A 875 -10.50 -33.18 8.19
CA GLN A 875 -10.11 -34.60 8.19
C GLN A 875 -9.83 -35.12 9.61
N ARG A 876 -10.59 -36.12 10.08
CA ARG A 876 -10.17 -36.97 11.20
C ARG A 876 -9.26 -38.09 10.67
N LEU A 877 -8.18 -38.38 11.38
CA LEU A 877 -7.25 -39.47 11.08
C LEU A 877 -7.41 -40.58 12.12
N LEU A 878 -7.35 -41.84 11.69
CA LEU A 878 -7.41 -43.01 12.59
C LEU A 878 -6.15 -43.14 13.47
N ALA A 879 -5.00 -42.66 12.98
CA ALA A 879 -3.75 -42.57 13.72
C ALA A 879 -2.95 -41.33 13.25
N PRO A 880 -2.14 -40.71 14.13
CA PRO A 880 -1.29 -39.59 13.73
C PRO A 880 -0.15 -40.08 12.80
N PRO A 881 0.09 -39.42 11.66
CA PRO A 881 1.18 -39.78 10.75
C PRO A 881 2.54 -39.48 11.39
N THR A 882 3.62 -40.03 10.84
CA THR A 882 4.99 -39.72 11.28
C THR A 882 5.23 -38.20 11.28
N PRO A 883 5.87 -37.62 12.32
CA PRO A 883 6.13 -36.19 12.38
C PRO A 883 6.98 -35.74 11.19
N LEU A 884 6.72 -34.54 10.67
CA LEU A 884 7.65 -33.89 9.76
C LEU A 884 8.89 -33.43 10.51
N LEU A 885 10.07 -33.63 9.94
CA LEU A 885 11.37 -33.19 10.48
C LEU A 885 11.91 -32.01 9.68
N ILE A 886 12.64 -31.10 10.32
CA ILE A 886 13.10 -29.84 9.71
C ILE A 886 13.99 -30.12 8.47
N LYS A 887 15.06 -30.92 8.64
CA LYS A 887 15.91 -31.42 7.55
C LYS A 887 15.15 -32.13 6.44
N ASP A 888 14.07 -32.85 6.73
CA ASP A 888 13.33 -33.64 5.74
C ASP A 888 12.41 -32.76 4.89
N VAL A 889 11.75 -31.76 5.49
CA VAL A 889 10.98 -30.74 4.76
C VAL A 889 11.93 -29.94 3.85
N PHE A 890 13.07 -29.49 4.38
CA PHE A 890 14.09 -28.78 3.60
C PHE A 890 14.64 -29.64 2.44
N SER A 891 15.03 -30.88 2.73
CA SER A 891 15.51 -31.86 1.73
C SER A 891 14.45 -32.17 0.67
N ALA A 892 13.17 -32.25 1.05
CA ALA A 892 12.08 -32.47 0.10
C ALA A 892 11.86 -31.26 -0.83
N LEU A 893 12.02 -30.02 -0.33
CA LEU A 893 11.98 -28.81 -1.14
C LEU A 893 13.17 -28.75 -2.13
N GLN A 894 14.38 -29.10 -1.70
CA GLN A 894 15.53 -29.23 -2.60
C GLN A 894 15.34 -30.34 -3.65
N LYS A 895 14.81 -31.50 -3.24
CA LYS A 895 14.40 -32.59 -4.15
C LYS A 895 13.34 -32.13 -5.16
N ILE A 896 12.43 -31.22 -4.79
CA ILE A 896 11.43 -30.64 -5.71
C ILE A 896 12.08 -29.71 -6.75
N SER A 897 13.07 -28.88 -6.39
CA SER A 897 13.69 -27.95 -7.34
C SER A 897 14.46 -28.65 -8.47
N VAL A 898 15.13 -29.78 -8.19
CA VAL A 898 15.95 -30.50 -9.18
C VAL A 898 15.14 -31.39 -10.14
N GLN A 899 13.83 -31.56 -9.93
CA GLN A 899 13.00 -32.44 -10.75
C GLN A 899 12.61 -31.81 -12.10
N THR A 900 13.28 -32.25 -13.16
CA THR A 900 13.09 -31.81 -14.56
C THR A 900 12.61 -32.96 -15.47
N GLY A 901 12.38 -32.66 -16.75
CA GLY A 901 12.00 -33.65 -17.77
C GLY A 901 10.55 -34.14 -17.70
N SER A 902 10.23 -35.18 -18.48
CA SER A 902 8.88 -35.76 -18.53
C SER A 902 8.47 -36.36 -17.18
N ARG A 903 7.16 -36.34 -16.89
CA ARG A 903 6.53 -36.76 -15.62
C ARG A 903 7.02 -36.02 -14.35
N SER A 904 7.92 -35.04 -14.45
CA SER A 904 8.42 -34.25 -13.31
C SER A 904 7.31 -33.64 -12.45
N THR A 905 6.31 -33.00 -13.06
CA THR A 905 5.14 -32.44 -12.37
C THR A 905 4.41 -33.46 -11.49
N SER A 906 4.29 -34.73 -11.94
CA SER A 906 3.68 -35.81 -11.17
C SER A 906 4.57 -36.25 -10.00
N ARG A 907 5.90 -36.35 -10.21
CA ARG A 907 6.86 -36.65 -9.13
C ARG A 907 6.87 -35.55 -8.06
N LYS A 908 6.87 -34.27 -8.47
CA LYS A 908 6.72 -33.12 -7.57
C LYS A 908 5.40 -33.16 -6.79
N LYS A 909 4.27 -33.49 -7.46
CA LYS A 909 2.96 -33.66 -6.79
C LYS A 909 3.05 -34.70 -5.66
N GLY A 910 3.61 -35.88 -5.95
CA GLY A 910 3.72 -36.97 -4.97
C GLY A 910 4.50 -36.59 -3.72
N ILE A 911 5.62 -35.87 -3.87
CA ILE A 911 6.40 -35.36 -2.72
C ILE A 911 5.56 -34.37 -1.90
N ILE A 912 4.89 -33.42 -2.55
CA ILE A 912 4.06 -32.42 -1.86
C ILE A 912 2.88 -33.08 -1.11
N VAL A 913 2.19 -34.03 -1.75
CA VAL A 913 1.08 -34.79 -1.14
C VAL A 913 1.56 -35.60 0.07
N HIS A 914 2.73 -36.23 0.00
CA HIS A 914 3.30 -36.97 1.12
C HIS A 914 3.56 -36.05 2.32
N LEU A 915 4.20 -34.89 2.11
CA LEU A 915 4.41 -33.89 3.17
C LEU A 915 3.08 -33.40 3.76
N MET A 916 2.12 -33.02 2.91
CA MET A 916 0.77 -32.56 3.31
C MET A 916 0.03 -33.61 4.16
N ARG A 917 0.07 -34.89 3.79
CA ARG A 917 -0.57 -35.97 4.55
C ARG A 917 0.07 -36.20 5.92
N SER A 918 1.34 -35.84 6.09
CA SER A 918 2.05 -35.93 7.38
C SER A 918 1.90 -34.70 8.29
N CYS A 919 1.41 -33.56 7.78
CA CYS A 919 1.27 -32.32 8.57
C CYS A 919 0.36 -32.47 9.80
N ARG A 920 0.83 -31.98 10.94
CA ARG A 920 0.15 -31.84 12.24
C ARG A 920 -0.10 -30.36 12.58
N GLU A 921 -1.02 -30.07 13.51
CA GLU A 921 -1.35 -28.72 14.00
C GLU A 921 -1.40 -27.66 12.87
N LYS A 922 -0.47 -26.67 12.89
CA LYS A 922 -0.36 -25.58 11.91
C LYS A 922 0.73 -25.81 10.84
N GLU A 923 1.36 -26.99 10.78
CA GLU A 923 2.41 -27.29 9.78
C GLU A 923 1.88 -27.14 8.34
N MET A 924 0.62 -27.54 8.09
CA MET A 924 -0.02 -27.47 6.77
C MET A 924 -0.04 -26.03 6.23
N LYS A 925 -0.44 -25.07 7.07
CA LYS A 925 -0.45 -23.64 6.75
C LYS A 925 0.90 -23.16 6.23
N PHE A 926 1.96 -23.43 6.99
CA PHE A 926 3.29 -22.89 6.69
C PHE A 926 4.04 -23.69 5.61
N LEU A 927 3.80 -25.00 5.49
CA LEU A 927 4.26 -25.79 4.35
C LEU A 927 3.69 -25.23 3.03
N VAL A 928 2.37 -25.00 2.96
CA VAL A 928 1.75 -24.49 1.74
C VAL A 928 2.17 -23.06 1.43
N ARG A 929 2.30 -22.18 2.44
CA ARG A 929 2.88 -20.84 2.28
C ARG A 929 4.33 -20.86 1.79
N THR A 930 5.14 -21.82 2.21
CA THR A 930 6.50 -22.06 1.71
C THR A 930 6.48 -22.48 0.23
N LEU A 931 5.62 -23.44 -0.13
CA LEU A 931 5.46 -23.93 -1.51
C LEU A 931 4.98 -22.85 -2.49
N VAL A 932 4.08 -21.94 -2.06
CA VAL A 932 3.67 -20.78 -2.89
C VAL A 932 4.61 -19.57 -2.77
N ARG A 933 5.77 -19.73 -2.11
CA ARG A 933 6.80 -18.69 -1.88
C ARG A 933 6.27 -17.41 -1.20
N ASN A 934 5.29 -17.53 -0.30
CA ASN A 934 4.71 -16.40 0.44
C ASN A 934 4.48 -16.75 1.91
N LEU A 935 5.53 -16.70 2.73
CA LEU A 935 5.54 -17.23 4.11
C LEU A 935 4.69 -16.42 5.12
N ARG A 936 4.54 -15.10 4.90
CA ARG A 936 3.70 -14.15 5.66
C ARG A 936 3.92 -14.06 7.19
N ILE A 937 5.01 -14.60 7.75
CA ILE A 937 5.31 -14.61 9.20
C ILE A 937 5.83 -13.27 9.79
N GLY A 938 5.79 -12.15 9.06
CA GLY A 938 6.33 -10.84 9.51
C GLY A 938 7.87 -10.74 9.63
N ALA A 939 8.55 -11.82 10.00
CA ALA A 939 10.00 -11.93 10.04
C ALA A 939 10.62 -11.94 8.64
N MET A 940 11.82 -11.37 8.54
CA MET A 940 12.68 -11.40 7.35
C MET A 940 14.12 -11.67 7.80
N LEU A 941 15.04 -11.85 6.84
CA LEU A 941 16.45 -12.16 7.10
C LEU A 941 17.13 -11.19 8.09
N ARG A 942 16.78 -9.89 8.05
CA ARG A 942 17.20 -8.85 9.04
C ARG A 942 16.69 -9.06 10.48
N THR A 943 15.83 -10.03 10.72
CA THR A 943 15.33 -10.43 12.05
C THR A 943 15.82 -11.84 12.38
N VAL A 944 15.85 -12.74 11.39
CA VAL A 944 16.34 -14.12 11.53
C VAL A 944 17.83 -14.16 11.88
N LEU A 945 18.68 -13.38 11.20
CA LEU A 945 20.13 -13.40 11.48
C LEU A 945 20.49 -12.83 12.87
N PRO A 946 19.97 -11.67 13.32
CA PRO A 946 20.16 -11.24 14.72
C PRO A 946 19.61 -12.23 15.75
N ALA A 947 18.48 -12.88 15.48
CA ALA A 947 17.94 -13.88 16.39
C ALA A 947 18.84 -15.13 16.49
N LEU A 948 19.45 -15.56 15.39
CA LEU A 948 20.45 -16.62 15.38
C LEU A 948 21.74 -16.19 16.10
N ALA A 949 22.22 -14.97 15.86
CA ALA A 949 23.39 -14.41 16.54
C ALA A 949 23.20 -14.39 18.06
N HIS A 950 22.03 -13.93 18.54
CA HIS A 950 21.68 -13.98 19.96
C HIS A 950 21.64 -15.42 20.49
N ALA A 951 21.02 -16.34 19.74
CA ALA A 951 20.92 -17.75 20.13
C ALA A 951 22.29 -18.43 20.23
N VAL A 952 23.20 -18.15 19.30
CA VAL A 952 24.58 -18.66 19.30
C VAL A 952 25.37 -18.10 20.48
N ALA A 953 25.37 -16.79 20.70
CA ALA A 953 26.06 -16.20 21.87
C ALA A 953 25.56 -16.78 23.21
N MET A 954 24.24 -16.89 23.39
CA MET A 954 23.62 -17.49 24.58
C MET A 954 23.88 -19.00 24.73
N ASN A 955 24.27 -19.70 23.66
CA ASN A 955 24.62 -21.11 23.69
C ASN A 955 26.14 -21.31 23.93
N SER A 956 26.98 -20.43 23.38
CA SER A 956 28.44 -20.47 23.53
C SER A 956 28.92 -19.99 24.90
N CYS A 957 28.19 -19.11 25.58
CA CYS A 957 28.56 -18.59 26.90
C CYS A 957 27.40 -18.66 27.91
N PRO A 958 27.19 -19.81 28.58
CA PRO A 958 26.09 -19.99 29.56
C PRO A 958 26.19 -19.07 30.79
N THR A 959 27.39 -18.58 31.12
CA THR A 959 27.64 -17.65 32.24
C THR A 959 27.19 -16.20 31.96
N LEU A 960 26.70 -15.87 30.76
CA LEU A 960 26.09 -14.57 30.41
C LEU A 960 24.93 -14.14 31.33
N HIS A 961 24.40 -15.03 32.17
CA HIS A 961 23.36 -14.72 33.16
C HIS A 961 23.85 -14.63 34.61
N GLN A 962 25.17 -14.75 34.87
CA GLN A 962 25.74 -14.82 36.22
C GLN A 962 26.67 -13.65 36.59
N GLU A 963 27.24 -12.92 35.63
CA GLU A 963 28.09 -11.74 35.90
C GLU A 963 27.34 -10.42 35.64
N GLY A 964 27.31 -9.55 36.66
CA GLY A 964 26.38 -8.43 36.76
C GLY A 964 26.75 -7.16 35.98
N THR A 965 26.75 -7.20 34.64
CA THR A 965 26.64 -5.98 33.79
C THR A 965 25.70 -6.20 32.60
N ALA A 966 24.41 -5.89 32.78
CA ALA A 966 23.37 -6.15 31.78
C ALA A 966 23.57 -5.34 30.48
N GLU A 967 24.18 -4.16 30.59
CA GLU A 967 24.53 -3.26 29.50
C GLU A 967 25.57 -3.89 28.55
N ASN A 968 26.63 -4.46 29.12
CA ASN A 968 27.76 -5.06 28.40
C ASN A 968 27.33 -6.28 27.57
N ILE A 969 26.43 -7.10 28.13
CA ILE A 969 25.82 -8.25 27.43
C ILE A 969 24.99 -7.78 26.23
N LYS A 970 24.15 -6.76 26.42
CA LYS A 970 23.30 -6.20 25.37
C LYS A 970 24.10 -5.57 24.22
N GLU A 971 25.20 -4.91 24.55
CA GLU A 971 26.13 -4.34 23.56
C GLU A 971 26.79 -5.45 22.72
N LYS A 972 27.37 -6.48 23.35
CA LYS A 972 27.95 -7.64 22.66
C LYS A 972 26.96 -8.34 21.72
N LEU A 973 25.72 -8.56 22.17
CA LEU A 973 24.65 -9.14 21.35
C LEU A 973 24.29 -8.25 20.14
N GLN A 974 24.34 -6.93 20.30
CA GLN A 974 24.09 -5.98 19.21
C GLN A 974 25.25 -5.93 18.21
N VAL A 975 26.50 -5.94 18.67
CA VAL A 975 27.71 -6.00 17.81
C VAL A 975 27.71 -7.28 16.98
N LEU A 976 27.50 -8.44 17.60
CA LEU A 976 27.42 -9.73 16.90
C LEU A 976 26.25 -9.74 15.89
N SER A 977 25.09 -9.19 16.25
CA SER A 977 23.95 -9.04 15.34
C SER A 977 24.23 -8.15 14.13
N MET A 978 25.06 -7.11 14.30
CA MET A 978 25.51 -6.27 13.19
C MET A 978 26.49 -7.04 12.31
N ALA A 979 27.52 -7.66 12.89
CA ALA A 979 28.53 -8.44 12.17
C ALA A 979 27.92 -9.55 11.29
N VAL A 980 26.95 -10.33 11.80
CA VAL A 980 26.29 -11.39 11.03
C VAL A 980 25.42 -10.84 9.88
N VAL A 981 24.81 -9.66 10.05
CA VAL A 981 24.04 -9.00 8.98
C VAL A 981 24.97 -8.38 7.93
N GLU A 982 26.09 -7.81 8.36
CA GLU A 982 27.12 -7.23 7.48
C GLU A 982 27.82 -8.31 6.65
N ALA A 983 28.27 -9.40 7.29
CA ALA A 983 28.79 -10.58 6.61
C ALA A 983 27.80 -11.13 5.56
N TYR A 984 26.49 -11.12 5.83
CA TYR A 984 25.49 -11.52 4.82
C TYR A 984 25.33 -10.51 3.68
N ASN A 985 25.56 -9.21 3.90
CA ASN A 985 25.53 -8.25 2.80
C ASN A 985 26.74 -8.44 1.87
N ILE A 986 27.92 -8.70 2.44
CA ILE A 986 29.17 -8.96 1.73
C ILE A 986 29.14 -10.33 1.03
N LEU A 987 28.74 -11.37 1.73
CA LEU A 987 28.76 -12.77 1.29
C LEU A 987 27.40 -13.45 1.56
N PRO A 988 26.34 -13.20 0.76
CA PRO A 988 24.98 -13.73 1.00
C PRO A 988 24.83 -15.24 0.70
N ASN A 989 25.64 -16.06 1.36
CA ASN A 989 25.63 -17.52 1.33
C ASN A 989 25.46 -18.05 2.77
N LEU A 990 24.30 -18.65 3.06
CA LEU A 990 23.97 -19.12 4.40
C LEU A 990 24.71 -20.43 4.75
N ASP A 991 25.06 -21.24 3.76
CA ASP A 991 25.86 -22.47 3.95
C ASP A 991 27.31 -22.16 4.37
N LEU A 992 27.78 -20.91 4.21
CA LEU A 992 29.05 -20.43 4.75
C LEU A 992 28.87 -19.68 6.08
N ILE A 993 27.93 -18.73 6.14
CA ILE A 993 27.73 -17.88 7.32
C ILE A 993 27.24 -18.66 8.54
N VAL A 994 26.25 -19.54 8.38
CA VAL A 994 25.63 -20.20 9.54
C VAL A 994 26.62 -21.16 10.23
N PRO A 995 27.38 -22.02 9.52
CA PRO A 995 28.45 -22.80 10.15
C PRO A 995 29.58 -21.94 10.71
N SER A 996 29.99 -20.87 10.02
CA SER A 996 31.07 -19.99 10.50
C SER A 996 30.70 -19.30 11.81
N LEU A 997 29.47 -18.77 11.92
CA LEU A 997 28.91 -18.21 13.16
C LEU A 997 28.78 -19.27 14.26
N MET A 998 28.26 -20.45 13.95
CA MET A 998 28.11 -21.53 14.94
C MET A 998 29.47 -22.03 15.48
N ASN A 999 30.52 -22.00 14.67
CA ASN A 999 31.87 -22.42 15.06
C ASN A 999 32.63 -21.34 15.84
N GLN A 1000 32.50 -20.06 15.48
CA GLN A 1000 33.16 -18.94 16.17
C GLN A 1000 32.38 -18.43 17.39
N GLY A 1001 31.09 -18.76 17.53
CA GLY A 1001 30.29 -18.43 18.70
C GLY A 1001 30.09 -16.93 18.87
N ILE A 1002 30.57 -16.39 20.00
CA ILE A 1002 30.50 -14.96 20.32
C ILE A 1002 31.62 -14.14 19.66
N ASP A 1003 32.71 -14.78 19.25
CA ASP A 1003 33.90 -14.15 18.68
C ASP A 1003 33.83 -14.00 17.15
N PHE A 1004 32.67 -14.31 16.55
CA PHE A 1004 32.45 -14.18 15.10
C PHE A 1004 32.60 -12.72 14.65
N SER A 1005 33.58 -12.48 13.78
CA SER A 1005 33.84 -11.20 13.13
C SER A 1005 33.53 -11.25 11.63
N VAL A 1006 33.13 -10.10 11.06
CA VAL A 1006 33.01 -9.92 9.60
C VAL A 1006 34.31 -10.29 8.89
N SER A 1007 35.46 -9.93 9.48
CA SER A 1007 36.80 -10.23 8.93
C SER A 1007 37.14 -11.71 8.82
N SER A 1008 36.32 -12.61 9.39
CA SER A 1008 36.46 -14.06 9.19
C SER A 1008 35.93 -14.55 7.83
N LEU A 1009 35.24 -13.69 7.07
CA LEU A 1009 34.63 -14.00 5.77
C LEU A 1009 34.98 -12.92 4.74
N SER A 1010 35.72 -13.31 3.71
CA SER A 1010 36.05 -12.44 2.57
C SER A 1010 35.02 -12.56 1.44
N MET A 1011 34.92 -11.52 0.60
CA MET A 1011 34.26 -11.60 -0.70
C MET A 1011 34.88 -12.68 -1.58
N VAL A 1012 34.05 -13.34 -2.38
CA VAL A 1012 34.47 -14.40 -3.31
C VAL A 1012 33.87 -14.14 -4.70
N PRO A 1013 34.68 -13.86 -5.73
CA PRO A 1013 34.21 -13.75 -7.11
C PRO A 1013 33.38 -14.98 -7.52
N GLY A 1014 32.14 -14.75 -7.99
CA GLY A 1014 31.15 -15.79 -8.23
C GLY A 1014 30.05 -15.91 -7.15
N ILE A 1015 30.17 -15.23 -6.02
CA ILE A 1015 29.09 -15.03 -5.04
C ILE A 1015 28.75 -13.52 -5.02
N PRO A 1016 27.53 -13.10 -5.43
CA PRO A 1016 27.19 -11.70 -5.57
C PRO A 1016 26.92 -11.01 -4.22
N ILE A 1017 27.53 -9.84 -4.06
CA ILE A 1017 27.38 -8.91 -2.94
C ILE A 1017 25.99 -8.26 -3.00
N LYS A 1018 25.34 -8.00 -1.86
CA LYS A 1018 24.06 -7.28 -1.86
C LYS A 1018 24.27 -5.79 -2.20
N PRO A 1019 23.67 -5.29 -3.31
CA PRO A 1019 24.03 -3.99 -3.86
C PRO A 1019 23.62 -2.81 -2.98
N MET A 1020 24.48 -1.80 -2.92
CA MET A 1020 24.18 -0.53 -2.25
C MET A 1020 22.91 0.12 -2.85
N LEU A 1021 22.02 0.60 -1.96
CA LEU A 1021 20.71 1.16 -2.34
C LEU A 1021 20.65 2.67 -2.07
N ALA A 1022 20.22 3.44 -3.06
CA ALA A 1022 20.04 4.88 -2.95
C ALA A 1022 18.85 5.27 -2.04
N LYS A 1023 19.03 6.35 -1.27
CA LYS A 1023 18.00 7.01 -0.47
C LYS A 1023 17.39 8.16 -1.29
N ILE A 1024 16.06 8.23 -1.39
CA ILE A 1024 15.38 9.29 -2.15
C ILE A 1024 15.49 10.63 -1.43
N THR A 1025 15.98 11.65 -2.13
CA THR A 1025 16.05 13.06 -1.70
C THR A 1025 15.13 13.93 -2.56
N ASN A 1026 14.41 14.87 -1.95
CA ASN A 1026 13.43 15.72 -2.63
C ASN A 1026 14.07 17.03 -3.13
N GLY A 1027 15.24 16.95 -3.75
CA GLY A 1027 16.01 18.09 -4.26
C GLY A 1027 17.35 18.34 -3.56
N ILE A 1028 18.17 19.20 -4.17
CA ILE A 1028 19.57 19.46 -3.81
C ILE A 1028 19.77 19.85 -2.33
N PRO A 1029 18.97 20.74 -1.71
CA PRO A 1029 19.15 21.09 -0.30
C PRO A 1029 19.02 19.91 0.67
N GLN A 1030 18.26 18.87 0.32
CA GLN A 1030 18.18 17.65 1.13
C GLN A 1030 19.39 16.74 0.93
N ALA A 1031 20.03 16.76 -0.25
CA ALA A 1031 21.28 16.03 -0.49
C ALA A 1031 22.45 16.73 0.23
N LEU A 1032 22.58 18.05 0.11
CA LEU A 1032 23.57 18.84 0.86
C LEU A 1032 23.42 18.63 2.37
N LYS A 1033 22.19 18.65 2.91
CA LYS A 1033 21.93 18.33 4.32
C LYS A 1033 22.13 16.85 4.70
N LEU A 1034 22.30 15.94 3.75
CA LEU A 1034 22.62 14.52 4.01
C LEU A 1034 24.13 14.27 4.09
N PHE A 1035 24.89 14.95 3.24
CA PHE A 1035 26.36 14.82 3.18
C PHE A 1035 27.09 15.84 4.05
N GLU A 1036 26.44 16.95 4.41
CA GLU A 1036 27.00 18.04 5.21
C GLU A 1036 28.30 18.56 4.57
N ASN A 1037 29.40 18.63 5.31
CA ASN A 1037 30.69 19.11 4.81
C ASN A 1037 31.54 17.99 4.16
N LYS A 1038 30.92 16.87 3.73
CA LYS A 1038 31.62 15.75 3.07
C LYS A 1038 31.52 15.87 1.55
N ALA A 1039 32.62 15.64 0.86
CA ALA A 1039 32.63 15.52 -0.60
C ALA A 1039 31.73 14.35 -1.06
N PHE A 1040 31.05 14.55 -2.19
CA PHE A 1040 30.22 13.54 -2.85
C PHE A 1040 30.32 13.71 -4.37
N THR A 1041 30.09 12.62 -5.11
CA THR A 1041 30.01 12.62 -6.58
C THR A 1041 28.56 12.71 -7.06
N CYS A 1042 28.35 13.13 -8.30
CA CYS A 1042 27.06 13.20 -8.97
C CYS A 1042 27.11 12.44 -10.30
N GLU A 1043 26.33 11.37 -10.41
CA GLU A 1043 26.38 10.43 -11.54
C GLU A 1043 25.02 10.33 -12.25
N TYR A 1044 25.06 10.00 -13.55
CA TYR A 1044 23.84 9.76 -14.31
C TYR A 1044 23.15 8.47 -13.85
N LYS A 1045 21.95 8.59 -13.28
CA LYS A 1045 21.14 7.43 -12.86
C LYS A 1045 20.41 6.78 -14.04
N TYR A 1046 21.16 6.12 -14.93
CA TYR A 1046 20.72 5.43 -16.16
C TYR A 1046 19.45 4.56 -16.00
N ASP A 1047 18.66 4.42 -17.07
CA ASP A 1047 17.46 3.57 -17.16
C ASP A 1047 17.79 2.24 -17.87
N GLY A 1048 18.31 1.27 -17.12
CA GLY A 1048 18.77 0.00 -17.68
C GLY A 1048 18.48 -1.18 -16.76
N GLN A 1049 19.41 -2.13 -16.75
CA GLN A 1049 19.42 -3.22 -15.79
C GLN A 1049 20.77 -3.28 -15.06
N ARG A 1050 20.77 -2.91 -13.78
CA ARG A 1050 21.90 -3.14 -12.87
C ARG A 1050 22.38 -4.60 -12.92
N ALA A 1051 23.68 -4.74 -13.10
CA ALA A 1051 24.38 -5.98 -13.30
C ALA A 1051 25.71 -5.96 -12.54
N GLN A 1052 25.86 -6.89 -11.61
CA GLN A 1052 27.10 -7.08 -10.88
C GLN A 1052 27.97 -8.08 -11.65
N ILE A 1053 29.14 -7.64 -12.10
CA ILE A 1053 30.01 -8.38 -13.02
C ILE A 1053 31.20 -8.91 -12.23
N HIS A 1054 31.34 -10.24 -12.17
CA HIS A 1054 32.44 -10.92 -11.50
C HIS A 1054 33.36 -11.55 -12.52
N LYS A 1055 34.67 -11.33 -12.39
CA LYS A 1055 35.71 -12.11 -13.08
C LYS A 1055 36.38 -13.05 -12.09
N LEU A 1056 36.34 -14.34 -12.38
CA LEU A 1056 36.84 -15.43 -11.53
C LEU A 1056 38.30 -15.76 -11.88
N VAL A 1057 38.98 -16.52 -11.01
CA VAL A 1057 40.41 -16.88 -11.13
C VAL A 1057 40.71 -17.67 -12.41
N ASP A 1058 39.73 -18.42 -12.93
CA ASP A 1058 39.81 -19.14 -14.20
C ASP A 1058 39.59 -18.26 -15.45
N GLY A 1059 39.41 -16.94 -15.26
CA GLY A 1059 39.08 -15.99 -16.31
C GLY A 1059 37.61 -16.05 -16.76
N SER A 1060 36.76 -16.88 -16.16
CA SER A 1060 35.33 -16.89 -16.45
C SER A 1060 34.65 -15.62 -15.90
N ILE A 1061 33.55 -15.23 -16.54
CA ILE A 1061 32.76 -14.05 -16.16
C ILE A 1061 31.35 -14.50 -15.80
N ARG A 1062 30.86 -14.06 -14.65
CA ARG A 1062 29.47 -14.27 -14.19
C ARG A 1062 28.80 -12.93 -13.93
N VAL A 1063 27.52 -12.83 -14.29
CA VAL A 1063 26.74 -11.58 -14.26
C VAL A 1063 25.50 -11.77 -13.41
N PHE A 1064 25.36 -11.05 -12.31
CA PHE A 1064 24.24 -11.18 -11.39
C PHE A 1064 23.28 -9.99 -11.45
N SER A 1065 22.00 -10.26 -11.24
CA SER A 1065 20.96 -9.24 -11.15
C SER A 1065 21.08 -8.43 -9.86
N ARG A 1066 20.36 -7.31 -9.78
CA ARG A 1066 20.13 -6.53 -8.54
C ARG A 1066 19.68 -7.36 -7.32
N ASN A 1067 19.08 -8.54 -7.49
CA ASN A 1067 18.69 -9.41 -6.37
C ASN A 1067 19.79 -10.41 -5.98
N GLY A 1068 20.76 -10.67 -6.88
CA GLY A 1068 21.72 -11.77 -6.82
C GLY A 1068 21.37 -12.98 -7.70
N ASP A 1069 20.36 -12.89 -8.57
CA ASP A 1069 20.01 -13.96 -9.51
C ASP A 1069 21.09 -14.03 -10.61
N GLU A 1070 21.61 -15.21 -10.96
CA GLU A 1070 22.57 -15.30 -12.07
C GLU A 1070 21.88 -15.07 -13.43
N SER A 1071 22.47 -14.19 -14.25
CA SER A 1071 21.95 -13.75 -15.55
C SER A 1071 22.98 -13.86 -16.70
N THR A 1072 24.14 -14.46 -16.44
CA THR A 1072 25.27 -14.66 -17.37
C THR A 1072 24.84 -15.08 -18.78
N SER A 1073 23.94 -16.07 -18.91
CA SER A 1073 23.46 -16.61 -20.20
C SER A 1073 22.54 -15.69 -21.02
N ARG A 1074 22.23 -14.48 -20.52
CA ARG A 1074 21.42 -13.46 -21.19
C ARG A 1074 22.25 -12.42 -21.95
N PHE A 1075 23.52 -12.26 -21.58
CA PHE A 1075 24.41 -11.21 -22.07
C PHE A 1075 25.78 -11.79 -22.50
N PRO A 1076 25.82 -12.67 -23.53
CA PRO A 1076 27.09 -13.20 -24.03
C PRO A 1076 27.99 -12.08 -24.60
N ASP A 1077 27.37 -11.09 -25.23
CA ASP A 1077 28.00 -9.85 -25.69
C ASP A 1077 28.63 -9.01 -24.56
N LEU A 1078 28.04 -8.99 -23.37
CA LEU A 1078 28.67 -8.36 -22.20
C LEU A 1078 29.95 -9.11 -21.81
N ILE A 1079 29.90 -10.44 -21.78
CA ILE A 1079 31.05 -11.29 -21.46
C ILE A 1079 32.20 -11.01 -22.43
N ASP A 1080 31.89 -10.87 -23.72
CA ASP A 1080 32.89 -10.59 -24.75
C ASP A 1080 33.43 -9.15 -24.66
N ILE A 1081 32.57 -8.13 -24.50
CA ILE A 1081 33.00 -6.74 -24.25
C ILE A 1081 33.93 -6.63 -23.04
N ILE A 1082 33.62 -7.32 -21.94
CA ILE A 1082 34.43 -7.28 -20.71
C ILE A 1082 35.76 -8.03 -20.91
N LYS A 1083 35.80 -9.15 -21.66
CA LYS A 1083 37.07 -9.81 -22.01
C LYS A 1083 37.96 -8.89 -22.86
N GLU A 1084 37.41 -8.25 -23.89
CA GLU A 1084 38.15 -7.35 -24.78
C GLU A 1084 38.65 -6.10 -24.04
N SER A 1085 37.89 -5.59 -23.07
CA SER A 1085 38.23 -4.40 -22.29
C SER A 1085 39.14 -4.68 -21.07
N SER A 1086 39.23 -5.94 -20.60
CA SER A 1086 39.95 -6.30 -19.38
C SER A 1086 41.46 -6.45 -19.64
N LYS A 1087 42.24 -5.46 -19.18
CA LYS A 1087 43.71 -5.56 -19.16
C LYS A 1087 44.17 -6.80 -18.37
N PRO A 1088 45.26 -7.50 -18.78
CA PRO A 1088 45.74 -8.71 -18.11
C PRO A 1088 46.02 -8.58 -16.60
N VAL A 1089 46.35 -7.38 -16.12
CA VAL A 1089 46.58 -7.06 -14.70
C VAL A 1089 45.33 -7.21 -13.83
N ALA A 1090 44.13 -7.11 -14.40
CA ALA A 1090 42.87 -7.34 -13.68
C ALA A 1090 42.54 -8.84 -13.72
N SER A 1091 43.16 -9.64 -12.85
CA SER A 1091 42.99 -11.10 -12.82
C SER A 1091 41.58 -11.47 -12.36
N THR A 1092 41.11 -10.83 -11.29
CA THR A 1092 39.79 -11.03 -10.68
C THR A 1092 39.21 -9.70 -10.24
N PHE A 1093 37.88 -9.56 -10.29
CA PHE A 1093 37.19 -8.36 -9.81
C PHE A 1093 35.71 -8.64 -9.53
N ILE A 1094 35.09 -7.72 -8.78
CA ILE A 1094 33.63 -7.57 -8.66
C ILE A 1094 33.29 -6.10 -8.91
N MET A 1095 32.54 -5.83 -9.99
CA MET A 1095 32.15 -4.49 -10.42
C MET A 1095 30.62 -4.35 -10.42
N ASP A 1096 30.10 -3.15 -10.21
CA ASP A 1096 28.68 -2.83 -10.37
C ASP A 1096 28.47 -1.84 -11.54
N ALA A 1097 27.49 -2.14 -12.38
CA ALA A 1097 27.26 -1.43 -13.63
C ALA A 1097 25.79 -1.46 -14.03
N GLU A 1098 25.33 -0.46 -14.79
CA GLU A 1098 24.01 -0.49 -15.44
C GLU A 1098 24.18 -0.95 -16.91
N ILE A 1099 23.58 -2.08 -17.27
CA ILE A 1099 23.44 -2.49 -18.68
C ILE A 1099 22.34 -1.64 -19.31
N VAL A 1100 22.68 -0.87 -20.35
CA VAL A 1100 21.74 0.03 -21.02
C VAL A 1100 21.62 -0.37 -22.48
N GLY A 1101 20.40 -0.43 -23.02
CA GLY A 1101 20.18 -0.69 -24.44
C GLY A 1101 20.60 0.51 -25.28
N ILE A 1102 21.22 0.27 -26.44
CA ILE A 1102 21.62 1.34 -27.36
C ILE A 1102 21.22 1.01 -28.80
N ASP A 1103 20.87 2.04 -29.56
CA ASP A 1103 20.51 1.94 -30.97
C ASP A 1103 21.65 2.51 -31.81
N ARG A 1104 22.64 1.66 -32.11
CA ARG A 1104 23.82 2.02 -32.93
C ARG A 1104 23.48 2.36 -34.39
N LYS A 1105 22.24 2.09 -34.84
CA LYS A 1105 21.81 2.26 -36.24
C LYS A 1105 21.05 3.57 -36.45
N ASN A 1106 20.25 4.00 -35.48
CA ASN A 1106 19.52 5.26 -35.53
C ASN A 1106 20.12 6.31 -34.56
N GLY A 1107 21.34 6.76 -34.88
CA GLY A 1107 21.97 7.92 -34.23
C GLY A 1107 22.59 7.68 -32.85
N TYR A 1108 23.00 6.45 -32.51
CA TYR A 1108 23.69 6.09 -31.27
C TYR A 1108 22.95 6.44 -29.96
N ARG A 1109 21.61 6.56 -30.03
CA ARG A 1109 20.76 6.90 -28.89
C ARG A 1109 20.72 5.79 -27.83
N ILE A 1110 20.63 6.20 -26.56
CA ILE A 1110 20.23 5.34 -25.44
C ILE A 1110 18.75 4.93 -25.62
N MET A 1111 18.46 3.67 -25.34
CA MET A 1111 17.12 3.07 -25.34
C MET A 1111 16.62 2.89 -23.90
N SER A 1112 15.30 2.82 -23.73
CA SER A 1112 14.68 2.59 -22.41
C SER A 1112 14.88 1.17 -21.89
N PHE A 1113 14.72 0.99 -20.58
CA PHE A 1113 14.68 -0.34 -19.96
C PHE A 1113 13.62 -1.25 -20.59
N GLN A 1114 12.49 -0.71 -21.07
CA GLN A 1114 11.45 -1.51 -21.74
C GLN A 1114 11.96 -2.13 -23.04
N GLU A 1115 12.69 -1.38 -23.85
CA GLU A 1115 13.33 -1.86 -25.09
C GLU A 1115 14.42 -2.89 -24.77
N LEU A 1116 15.29 -2.63 -23.79
CA LEU A 1116 16.28 -3.60 -23.29
C LEU A 1116 15.62 -4.91 -22.77
N SER A 1117 14.43 -4.81 -22.17
CA SER A 1117 13.70 -5.96 -21.64
C SER A 1117 13.15 -6.92 -22.71
N SER A 1118 13.16 -6.50 -23.98
CA SER A 1118 12.78 -7.32 -25.14
C SER A 1118 13.83 -8.37 -25.53
N ARG A 1119 15.09 -8.21 -25.08
CA ARG A 1119 16.15 -9.19 -25.33
C ARG A 1119 15.77 -10.56 -24.79
N GLY A 1120 16.09 -11.60 -25.57
CA GLY A 1120 15.98 -13.01 -25.15
C GLY A 1120 16.64 -13.21 -23.79
N ARG A 1121 16.03 -14.01 -22.92
CA ARG A 1121 16.39 -14.06 -21.49
C ARG A 1121 17.45 -15.10 -21.12
N GLY A 1122 17.81 -15.97 -22.06
CA GLY A 1122 18.48 -17.23 -21.75
C GLY A 1122 17.54 -18.21 -21.02
N GLY A 1123 17.91 -19.48 -21.05
CA GLY A 1123 17.23 -20.56 -20.33
C GLY A 1123 18.16 -21.76 -20.20
N LYS A 1124 17.86 -22.67 -19.27
CA LYS A 1124 18.73 -23.82 -18.96
C LYS A 1124 18.94 -24.75 -20.18
N ASP A 1125 17.98 -24.76 -21.09
CA ASP A 1125 17.97 -25.53 -22.34
C ASP A 1125 17.99 -24.62 -23.59
N THR A 1126 18.31 -23.33 -23.47
CA THR A 1126 18.32 -22.36 -24.59
C THR A 1126 19.27 -21.20 -24.32
N LEU A 1127 20.45 -21.25 -24.94
CA LEU A 1127 21.42 -20.14 -24.92
C LEU A 1127 20.99 -19.03 -25.88
N VAL A 1128 21.25 -17.78 -25.52
CA VAL A 1128 21.25 -16.65 -26.46
C VAL A 1128 22.56 -16.71 -27.23
N THR A 1129 22.51 -16.90 -28.56
CA THR A 1129 23.70 -16.76 -29.42
C THR A 1129 23.89 -15.30 -29.79
N SER A 1130 25.13 -14.86 -30.04
CA SER A 1130 25.43 -13.47 -30.41
C SER A 1130 24.70 -13.03 -31.69
N GLU A 1131 24.51 -13.96 -32.63
CA GLU A 1131 23.70 -13.78 -33.86
C GLU A 1131 22.21 -13.50 -33.60
N SER A 1132 21.68 -13.90 -32.43
CA SER A 1132 20.26 -13.73 -32.07
C SER A 1132 19.95 -12.39 -31.38
N ILE A 1133 20.97 -11.57 -31.13
CA ILE A 1133 20.85 -10.28 -30.45
C ILE A 1133 20.23 -9.23 -31.40
N LYS A 1134 19.20 -8.54 -30.91
CA LYS A 1134 18.46 -7.50 -31.66
C LYS A 1134 18.57 -6.09 -31.07
N VAL A 1135 19.15 -5.97 -29.89
CA VAL A 1135 19.29 -4.73 -29.12
C VAL A 1135 20.70 -4.74 -28.56
N ASP A 1136 21.55 -3.87 -29.10
CA ASP A 1136 22.92 -3.69 -28.65
C ASP A 1136 22.93 -3.09 -27.23
N ILE A 1137 24.05 -3.22 -26.52
CA ILE A 1137 24.21 -2.68 -25.16
C ILE A 1137 25.44 -1.79 -25.01
N CYS A 1138 25.35 -0.90 -24.03
CA CYS A 1138 26.47 -0.28 -23.34
C CYS A 1138 26.50 -0.75 -21.88
N ILE A 1139 27.67 -0.72 -21.25
CA ILE A 1139 27.88 -1.09 -19.84
C ILE A 1139 28.39 0.16 -19.13
N PHE A 1140 27.54 0.80 -18.32
CA PHE A 1140 27.92 1.97 -17.53
C PHE A 1140 28.34 1.52 -16.14
N VAL A 1141 29.65 1.28 -15.97
CA VAL A 1141 30.28 0.97 -14.67
C VAL A 1141 30.21 2.20 -13.76
N PHE A 1142 29.85 1.99 -12.50
CA PHE A 1142 29.85 3.04 -11.47
C PHE A 1142 30.48 2.61 -10.14
N ASP A 1143 30.78 1.31 -9.94
CA ASP A 1143 31.38 0.83 -8.69
C ASP A 1143 32.34 -0.36 -8.93
N ILE A 1144 33.30 -0.53 -8.02
CA ILE A 1144 34.19 -1.70 -7.95
C ILE A 1144 34.45 -2.05 -6.48
N MET A 1145 34.00 -3.24 -6.08
CA MET A 1145 33.94 -3.67 -4.68
C MET A 1145 34.90 -4.83 -4.37
N PHE A 1146 35.68 -5.27 -5.36
CA PHE A 1146 36.77 -6.22 -5.20
C PHE A 1146 37.69 -6.16 -6.41
N ALA A 1147 39.01 -6.23 -6.21
CA ALA A 1147 39.98 -6.35 -7.29
C ALA A 1147 41.21 -7.15 -6.84
N ASN A 1148 41.61 -8.17 -7.60
CA ASN A 1148 42.87 -8.92 -7.44
C ASN A 1148 43.15 -9.55 -6.05
N GLY A 1149 42.19 -9.59 -5.13
CA GLY A 1149 42.36 -10.04 -3.73
C GLY A 1149 41.97 -8.99 -2.69
N GLU A 1150 41.91 -7.72 -3.07
CA GLU A 1150 41.54 -6.57 -2.23
C GLU A 1150 40.02 -6.32 -2.29
N GLN A 1151 39.45 -5.83 -1.18
CA GLN A 1151 38.03 -5.58 -0.92
C GLN A 1151 37.81 -4.11 -0.54
#